data_AF-A0A7J7TH34-F1
#
_entry.id   AF-A0A7J7TH34-F1
#
_cell.length_a   1.000
_cell.length_b   1.000
_cell.length_c   1.000
_cell.angle_alpha   90.00
_cell.angle_beta   90.00
_cell.angle_gamma   90.00
#
_symmetry.space_group_name_H-M   'P 1'
#
loop_
_entity.id
_entity.type
_entity.pdbx_description
1 polymer ?
#
loop_
_entity_poly.entity_id
_entity_poly.type
_entity_poly.pdbx_seq_one_letter_code
_entity_poly.pdbx_strand_id
1 'polypeptide(L)'
;MESLKTNMEMLYPEKIVEVGRVTFGEENRKKMANKYLKRTENSTIIQATCALLNSGGGVIKAEIDDKNYSYRCHGLGHDLETSFQKLLPSGSQKYLDYMQQGHNLLIFVKSWSPNVSSFPLRICSLHSNLYQRDVTSAINLSASSALELLREKQSRAQRGRTRVKELHPQRVLERNIQEEEDMKTSASEFFKRDKLMYKEKLSFTESTHVEFKRFTTKKVIPRIKEMLPHYVSAFANTRGGYLIIGVDDESKEVFGCMREKVNPDLLKTEIENCIEKLPRFHFCCEKPKVTFTTRILDVYQKDALYGYVCVIHVEPFCCVVFTEAPDSWIMRDNSVTRLTAEHWVALMLDIQPAPSSLATDYSLPLISPASSVPRSPSYPIKVLEFKAALQQRLFPVLQEEIQFKPESLCKKLFSDHKGLEELMKSQIRPCSQGIVIFSRSWASDVGLRKEQDVLCDALLIAVNSPLVLYTILIQPSEREGLAYARSTAYQLKQKLGTVGGYTGKVCVIPKLMHLPSTRCEPCEIPVYYPQSYQLANKEEMEDLLQALIVVSLCSRSLLSHQLGCEFFNLLIAEQCELLSKNLRETRELFIHCFPGTRKTAIAIKIMEKIKDFFHCKPKEILYVCESDSLKDYVLQQSTCQAVTRKTFMQGKFLKIKHIVVDETEKFCSQYGDWYTKAKSITHPKVRAAGSENLPRGVLWLFLDPFQVHHADGNGLPPPSAQFPRKTITNGIHCSLEIAMVIKQEMKRIKENRPSNMCPDTLALFREDAYREVMCAQALPGVCETETNLTTEQMANHVAERCHNLFQYGYLPKDIAILCRSGEDRGRYERALLKAMELTETHGVTGVVFSRASGVLGSDIILDSVQQFSGLERNIVFGLSPECTLSEDTHKLCFASRAIKHLYLLYEKRAAF
;
A
#
# COMPACT_ATOMS: atom_id res chain seq x y z
N MET A 1 -43.54 12.59 -9.34
CA MET A 1 -43.10 11.20 -9.02
C MET A 1 -41.70 10.89 -9.58
N GLU A 2 -41.18 11.60 -10.59
CA GLU A 2 -39.79 11.43 -11.06
C GLU A 2 -38.71 12.00 -10.11
N SER A 3 -39.01 13.03 -9.32
CA SER A 3 -38.04 13.65 -8.39
C SER A 3 -37.63 12.76 -7.19
N LEU A 4 -38.45 11.77 -6.82
CA LEU A 4 -38.18 10.86 -5.70
C LEU A 4 -37.26 9.69 -6.09
N LYS A 5 -37.24 9.29 -7.36
CA LYS A 5 -36.33 8.23 -7.85
C LYS A 5 -34.88 8.71 -7.90
N THR A 6 -34.66 9.94 -8.37
CA THR A 6 -33.32 10.56 -8.43
C THR A 6 -32.74 10.84 -7.04
N ASN A 7 -33.59 11.06 -6.03
CA ASN A 7 -33.15 11.37 -4.66
C ASN A 7 -32.53 10.18 -3.92
N MET A 8 -32.85 8.92 -4.26
CA MET A 8 -32.32 7.76 -3.52
C MET A 8 -31.00 7.21 -4.05
N GLU A 9 -30.72 7.31 -5.36
CA GLU A 9 -29.38 7.04 -5.92
C GLU A 9 -28.31 7.91 -5.25
N MET A 10 -28.73 9.07 -4.75
CA MET A 10 -27.86 10.06 -4.13
C MET A 10 -27.56 9.80 -2.65
N LEU A 11 -28.28 8.94 -1.91
CA LEU A 11 -28.17 8.95 -0.43
C LEU A 11 -26.88 8.35 0.13
N TYR A 12 -26.44 7.21 -0.39
CA TYR A 12 -25.26 6.52 0.14
C TYR A 12 -23.99 6.96 -0.61
N PRO A 13 -22.87 7.24 0.07
CA PRO A 13 -21.58 7.54 -0.55
C PRO A 13 -20.90 6.27 -1.10
N GLU A 14 -21.67 5.24 -1.45
CA GLU A 14 -21.21 3.92 -1.89
C GLU A 14 -21.72 3.60 -3.29
N LYS A 15 -21.12 2.59 -3.91
CA LYS A 15 -21.67 2.03 -5.15
C LYS A 15 -23.00 1.35 -4.84
N ILE A 16 -24.08 1.84 -5.45
CA ILE A 16 -25.40 1.23 -5.37
C ILE A 16 -25.64 0.42 -6.64
N VAL A 17 -26.06 -0.84 -6.50
CA VAL A 17 -26.50 -1.68 -7.61
C VAL A 17 -27.98 -1.93 -7.47
N GLU A 18 -28.77 -1.41 -8.41
CA GLU A 18 -30.21 -1.63 -8.45
C GLU A 18 -30.53 -2.93 -9.19
N VAL A 19 -31.23 -3.87 -8.53
CA VAL A 19 -31.59 -5.17 -9.10
C VAL A 19 -33.08 -5.28 -9.50
N GLY A 20 -33.81 -4.17 -9.42
CA GLY A 20 -35.23 -4.11 -9.75
C GLY A 20 -36.11 -4.81 -8.71
N ARG A 21 -37.28 -5.30 -9.15
CA ARG A 21 -38.24 -6.00 -8.29
C ARG A 21 -37.83 -7.44 -8.04
N VAL A 22 -37.90 -7.86 -6.78
CA VAL A 22 -37.55 -9.21 -6.33
C VAL A 22 -38.57 -9.73 -5.32
N THR A 23 -38.96 -10.99 -5.47
CA THR A 23 -39.75 -11.69 -4.46
C THR A 23 -38.85 -12.18 -3.32
N PHE A 24 -39.08 -11.69 -2.10
CA PHE A 24 -38.38 -12.16 -0.88
C PHE A 24 -39.29 -12.98 0.03
N GLY A 25 -38.67 -13.79 0.89
CA GLY A 25 -39.31 -14.60 1.92
C GLY A 25 -39.46 -16.06 1.50
N GLU A 26 -39.16 -16.99 2.41
CA GLU A 26 -39.08 -18.41 2.07
C GLU A 26 -40.41 -18.99 1.56
N GLU A 27 -41.52 -18.62 2.20
CA GLU A 27 -42.84 -19.07 1.76
C GLU A 27 -43.22 -18.52 0.39
N ASN A 28 -42.99 -17.23 0.17
CA ASN A 28 -43.31 -16.56 -1.10
C ASN A 28 -42.44 -17.12 -2.23
N ARG A 29 -41.13 -17.28 -2.00
CA ARG A 29 -40.20 -17.87 -2.97
C ARG A 29 -40.50 -19.35 -3.24
N LYS A 30 -41.08 -20.10 -2.30
CA LYS A 30 -41.59 -21.46 -2.54
C LYS A 30 -42.87 -21.46 -3.40
N LYS A 31 -43.77 -20.49 -3.20
CA LYS A 31 -45.04 -20.35 -3.91
C LYS A 31 -44.90 -19.77 -5.33
N MET A 32 -43.72 -19.28 -5.72
CA MET A 32 -43.47 -18.76 -7.07
C MET A 32 -43.73 -19.82 -8.16
N ALA A 33 -44.79 -19.61 -8.95
CA ALA A 33 -45.11 -20.48 -10.09
C ALA A 33 -44.04 -20.43 -11.18
N ASN A 34 -43.43 -19.26 -11.40
CA ASN A 34 -42.40 -19.07 -12.42
C ASN A 34 -41.00 -19.43 -11.88
N LYS A 35 -40.58 -20.69 -12.09
CA LYS A 35 -39.24 -21.17 -11.72
C LYS A 35 -38.10 -20.45 -12.44
N TYR A 36 -38.32 -19.95 -13.66
CA TYR A 36 -37.32 -19.21 -14.42
C TYR A 36 -37.06 -17.84 -13.80
N LEU A 37 -38.12 -17.11 -13.43
CA LEU A 37 -38.02 -15.84 -12.72
C LEU A 37 -37.28 -16.01 -11.39
N LYS A 38 -37.64 -17.01 -10.59
CA LYS A 38 -36.97 -17.33 -9.31
C LYS A 38 -35.45 -17.49 -9.47
N ARG A 39 -35.02 -18.22 -10.51
CA ARG A 39 -33.59 -18.42 -10.83
C ARG A 39 -32.91 -17.14 -11.32
N THR A 40 -33.61 -16.33 -12.11
CA THR A 40 -33.10 -15.06 -12.65
C THR A 40 -32.88 -14.03 -11.53
N GLU A 41 -33.84 -13.87 -10.63
CA GLU A 41 -33.71 -13.00 -9.46
C GLU A 41 -32.53 -13.42 -8.57
N ASN A 42 -32.41 -14.73 -8.28
CA ASN A 42 -31.30 -15.26 -7.49
C ASN A 42 -29.95 -15.00 -8.18
N SER A 43 -29.84 -15.31 -9.47
CA SER A 43 -28.61 -15.07 -10.23
C SER A 43 -28.24 -13.58 -10.23
N THR A 44 -29.19 -12.68 -10.44
CA THR A 44 -28.95 -11.23 -10.48
C THR A 44 -28.39 -10.71 -9.15
N ILE A 45 -28.96 -11.14 -8.02
CA ILE A 45 -28.48 -10.75 -6.68
C ILE A 45 -27.07 -11.29 -6.41
N ILE A 46 -26.80 -12.55 -6.78
CA ILE A 46 -25.50 -13.18 -6.56
C ILE A 46 -24.42 -12.55 -7.45
N GLN A 47 -24.74 -12.22 -8.70
CA GLN A 47 -23.85 -11.51 -9.61
C GLN A 47 -23.51 -10.11 -9.09
N ALA A 48 -24.51 -9.35 -8.64
CA ALA A 48 -24.30 -8.04 -8.03
C ALA A 48 -23.45 -8.14 -6.74
N THR A 49 -23.69 -9.16 -5.92
CA THR A 49 -22.91 -9.41 -4.71
C THR A 49 -21.45 -9.72 -5.03
N CYS A 50 -21.20 -10.64 -5.97
CA CYS A 50 -19.85 -10.96 -6.43
C CYS A 50 -19.13 -9.74 -7.00
N ALA A 51 -19.83 -8.92 -7.81
CA ALA A 51 -19.28 -7.70 -8.37
C ALA A 51 -18.86 -6.70 -7.29
N LEU A 52 -19.70 -6.46 -6.28
CA LEU A 52 -19.40 -5.54 -5.18
C LEU A 52 -18.26 -6.06 -4.29
N LEU A 53 -18.24 -7.36 -3.98
CA LEU A 53 -17.12 -8.00 -3.25
C LEU A 53 -15.78 -7.71 -3.94
N ASN A 54 -15.73 -7.82 -5.26
CA ASN A 54 -14.53 -7.61 -6.07
C ASN A 54 -14.22 -6.13 -6.38
N SER A 55 -15.07 -5.18 -5.94
CA SER A 55 -15.00 -3.76 -6.34
C SER A 55 -14.97 -2.77 -5.17
N GLY A 56 -14.57 -3.21 -3.97
CA GLY A 56 -14.47 -2.35 -2.79
C GLY A 56 -15.73 -2.32 -1.91
N GLY A 57 -16.71 -3.19 -2.16
CA GLY A 57 -17.99 -3.22 -1.45
C GLY A 57 -19.01 -2.19 -1.98
N GLY A 58 -20.20 -2.21 -1.41
CA GLY A 58 -21.31 -1.32 -1.77
C GLY A 58 -22.65 -1.80 -1.24
N VAL A 59 -23.74 -1.31 -1.84
CA VAL A 59 -25.12 -1.65 -1.44
C VAL A 59 -25.90 -2.16 -2.64
N ILE A 60 -26.59 -3.29 -2.48
CA ILE A 60 -27.57 -3.76 -3.46
C ILE A 60 -28.94 -3.27 -3.01
N LYS A 61 -29.67 -2.63 -3.92
CA LYS A 61 -31.02 -2.14 -3.70
C LYS A 61 -32.00 -2.98 -4.50
N ALA A 62 -32.89 -3.67 -3.80
CA ALA A 62 -33.95 -4.48 -4.38
C ALA A 62 -35.32 -3.92 -3.98
N GLU A 63 -36.20 -3.70 -4.96
CA GLU A 63 -37.60 -3.35 -4.74
C GLU A 63 -38.36 -4.63 -4.34
N ILE A 64 -39.06 -4.59 -3.21
CA ILE A 64 -39.79 -5.74 -2.68
C ILE A 64 -41.12 -5.87 -3.43
N ASP A 65 -41.35 -7.03 -4.06
CA ASP A 65 -42.57 -7.28 -4.84
C ASP A 65 -43.82 -7.45 -3.96
N ASP A 66 -43.69 -8.17 -2.84
CA ASP A 66 -44.79 -8.38 -1.88
C ASP A 66 -44.86 -7.25 -0.85
N LYS A 67 -45.97 -6.51 -0.86
CA LYS A 67 -46.22 -5.40 0.08
C LYS A 67 -46.33 -5.86 1.54
N ASN A 68 -46.69 -7.11 1.78
CA ASN A 68 -46.82 -7.68 3.14
C ASN A 68 -45.50 -8.24 3.67
N TYR A 69 -44.43 -8.16 2.89
CA TYR A 69 -43.14 -8.71 3.29
C TYR A 69 -42.48 -7.93 4.44
N SER A 70 -42.04 -8.66 5.46
CA SER A 70 -41.19 -8.18 6.53
C SER A 70 -39.97 -9.09 6.65
N TYR A 71 -38.76 -8.54 6.49
CA TYR A 71 -37.51 -9.29 6.63
C TYR A 71 -37.42 -10.01 7.98
N ARG A 72 -37.86 -9.36 9.06
CA ARG A 72 -37.85 -9.93 10.42
C ARG A 72 -38.74 -11.16 10.57
N CYS A 73 -39.81 -11.27 9.77
CA CYS A 73 -40.79 -12.34 9.88
C CYS A 73 -40.59 -13.43 8.82
N HIS A 74 -40.11 -13.06 7.63
CA HIS A 74 -40.15 -13.95 6.45
C HIS A 74 -38.76 -14.37 5.92
N GLY A 75 -37.67 -13.71 6.35
CA GLY A 75 -36.31 -13.99 5.89
C GLY A 75 -36.09 -13.65 4.41
N LEU A 76 -34.96 -14.08 3.82
CA LEU A 76 -34.67 -13.85 2.39
C LEU A 76 -35.29 -14.93 1.51
N GLY A 77 -35.15 -16.18 1.96
CA GLY A 77 -35.49 -17.38 1.23
C GLY A 77 -34.27 -18.28 1.04
N HIS A 78 -34.49 -19.57 1.19
CA HIS A 78 -33.47 -20.60 1.33
C HIS A 78 -32.59 -20.73 0.07
N ASP A 79 -33.14 -20.48 -1.12
CA ASP A 79 -32.38 -20.53 -2.37
C ASP A 79 -31.36 -19.39 -2.50
N LEU A 80 -31.70 -18.18 -2.02
CA LEU A 80 -30.77 -17.05 -1.94
C LEU A 80 -29.69 -17.32 -0.90
N GLU A 81 -30.08 -17.77 0.29
CA GLU A 81 -29.15 -18.09 1.40
C GLU A 81 -28.15 -19.18 1.00
N THR A 82 -28.61 -20.27 0.36
CA THR A 82 -27.74 -21.33 -0.15
C THR A 82 -26.77 -20.81 -1.20
N SER A 83 -27.21 -19.86 -2.04
CA SER A 83 -26.36 -19.27 -3.08
C SER A 83 -25.31 -18.33 -2.47
N PHE A 84 -25.65 -17.57 -1.42
CA PHE A 84 -24.68 -16.81 -0.65
C PHE A 84 -23.67 -17.71 0.07
N GLN A 85 -24.09 -18.85 0.63
CA GLN A 85 -23.17 -19.80 1.26
C GLN A 85 -22.18 -20.41 0.27
N LYS A 86 -22.63 -20.68 -0.98
CA LYS A 86 -21.74 -21.13 -2.06
C LYS A 86 -20.71 -20.08 -2.46
N LEU A 87 -21.13 -18.81 -2.55
CA LEU A 87 -20.23 -17.69 -2.86
C LEU A 87 -19.29 -17.34 -1.69
N LEU A 88 -19.77 -17.49 -0.45
CA LEU A 88 -19.10 -17.10 0.79
C LEU A 88 -19.03 -18.28 1.79
N PRO A 89 -18.20 -19.30 1.54
CA PRO A 89 -18.14 -20.50 2.39
C PRO A 89 -17.68 -20.21 3.83
N SER A 90 -16.91 -19.14 4.03
CA SER A 90 -16.41 -18.71 5.36
C SER A 90 -17.47 -17.98 6.22
N GLY A 91 -18.72 -17.93 5.77
CA GLY A 91 -19.84 -17.30 6.47
C GLY A 91 -20.28 -15.98 5.84
N SER A 92 -21.54 -15.92 5.42
CA SER A 92 -22.14 -14.75 4.76
C SER A 92 -22.22 -13.53 5.68
N GLN A 93 -22.44 -13.72 6.98
CA GLN A 93 -22.57 -12.63 7.97
C GLN A 93 -21.32 -11.73 8.08
N LYS A 94 -20.14 -12.27 7.73
CA LYS A 94 -18.89 -11.49 7.70
C LYS A 94 -18.90 -10.40 6.62
N TYR A 95 -19.62 -10.64 5.52
CA TYR A 95 -19.60 -9.78 4.34
C TYR A 95 -20.94 -9.13 4.00
N LEU A 96 -22.06 -9.72 4.43
CA LEU A 96 -23.41 -9.28 4.10
C LEU A 96 -24.16 -8.84 5.35
N ASP A 97 -24.78 -7.67 5.27
CA ASP A 97 -25.80 -7.21 6.22
C ASP A 97 -27.07 -6.78 5.47
N TYR A 98 -28.22 -6.90 6.12
CA TYR A 98 -29.52 -6.68 5.50
C TYR A 98 -30.31 -5.62 6.26
N MET A 99 -30.94 -4.70 5.54
CA MET A 99 -31.80 -3.68 6.13
C MET A 99 -33.00 -3.41 5.23
N GLN A 100 -34.21 -3.50 5.79
CA GLN A 100 -35.44 -3.14 5.08
C GLN A 100 -35.77 -1.67 5.32
N GLN A 101 -36.00 -0.90 4.25
CA GLN A 101 -36.45 0.49 4.28
C GLN A 101 -37.70 0.63 3.41
N GLY A 102 -38.87 0.69 4.04
CA GLY A 102 -40.16 0.72 3.34
C GLY A 102 -40.31 -0.47 2.37
N HIS A 103 -40.50 -0.17 1.08
CA HIS A 103 -40.62 -1.14 0.00
C HIS A 103 -39.29 -1.58 -0.61
N ASN A 104 -38.14 -1.25 -0.01
CA ASN A 104 -36.83 -1.66 -0.49
C ASN A 104 -36.12 -2.54 0.54
N LEU A 105 -35.43 -3.57 0.05
CA LEU A 105 -34.44 -4.32 0.82
C LEU A 105 -33.05 -3.89 0.36
N LEU A 106 -32.24 -3.41 1.31
CA LEU A 106 -30.85 -3.05 1.11
C LEU A 106 -29.94 -4.17 1.61
N ILE A 107 -29.06 -4.66 0.75
CA ILE A 107 -28.04 -5.65 1.08
C ILE A 107 -26.68 -4.96 1.06
N PHE A 108 -26.08 -4.76 2.23
CA PHE A 108 -24.78 -4.14 2.38
C PHE A 108 -23.70 -5.19 2.17
N VAL A 109 -22.84 -4.97 1.18
CA VAL A 109 -21.75 -5.86 0.80
C VAL A 109 -20.43 -5.23 1.19
N LYS A 110 -19.76 -5.83 2.17
CA LYS A 110 -18.38 -5.49 2.54
C LYS A 110 -17.42 -5.88 1.41
N SER A 111 -16.37 -5.10 1.17
CA SER A 111 -15.30 -5.49 0.24
C SER A 111 -14.72 -6.87 0.59
N TRP A 112 -14.35 -7.63 -0.44
CA TRP A 112 -13.54 -8.83 -0.26
C TRP A 112 -12.17 -8.44 0.29
N SER A 113 -11.78 -9.07 1.40
CA SER A 113 -10.46 -8.93 2.00
C SER A 113 -9.84 -10.31 2.18
N PRO A 114 -8.58 -10.52 1.74
CA PRO A 114 -7.90 -11.78 1.91
C PRO A 114 -7.64 -12.02 3.41
N ASN A 115 -8.22 -13.09 3.97
CA ASN A 115 -7.91 -13.49 5.34
C ASN A 115 -6.46 -14.00 5.42
N VAL A 116 -5.73 -13.55 6.43
CA VAL A 116 -4.30 -13.84 6.63
C VAL A 116 -4.05 -15.34 6.92
N SER A 117 -5.07 -16.10 7.31
CA SER A 117 -4.87 -17.40 7.95
C SER A 117 -4.77 -18.61 7.02
N SER A 118 -5.18 -18.59 5.74
CA SER A 118 -4.92 -19.69 4.79
C SER A 118 -5.19 -19.24 3.34
N PHE A 119 -4.18 -19.32 2.46
CA PHE A 119 -4.25 -19.03 1.01
C PHE A 119 -5.10 -17.80 0.61
N PRO A 120 -4.51 -16.59 0.57
CA PRO A 120 -5.25 -15.36 0.35
C PRO A 120 -5.81 -15.29 -1.08
N LEU A 121 -7.05 -15.76 -1.25
CA LEU A 121 -7.85 -15.50 -2.43
C LEU A 121 -8.05 -13.99 -2.56
N ARG A 122 -7.73 -13.45 -3.73
CA ARG A 122 -7.77 -12.00 -3.98
C ARG A 122 -9.09 -11.51 -4.53
N ILE A 123 -9.82 -12.40 -5.20
CA ILE A 123 -11.14 -12.12 -5.74
C ILE A 123 -12.09 -13.25 -5.36
N CYS A 124 -13.35 -12.90 -5.20
CA CYS A 124 -14.46 -13.81 -4.99
C CYS A 124 -14.97 -14.33 -6.34
N SER A 125 -15.29 -15.62 -6.41
CA SER A 125 -15.83 -16.28 -7.60
C SER A 125 -16.84 -17.33 -7.16
N LEU A 126 -17.94 -17.45 -7.91
CA LEU A 126 -18.95 -18.49 -7.68
C LEU A 126 -18.44 -19.84 -8.20
N HIS A 127 -17.93 -19.86 -9.44
CA HIS A 127 -17.30 -21.03 -10.06
C HIS A 127 -16.04 -20.58 -10.82
N SER A 128 -14.95 -21.35 -10.68
CA SER A 128 -13.70 -21.06 -11.41
C SER A 128 -13.80 -21.46 -12.89
N ASN A 129 -14.67 -22.43 -13.19
CA ASN A 129 -14.80 -23.08 -14.50
C ASN A 129 -13.48 -23.73 -14.98
N LEU A 130 -12.60 -24.04 -14.01
CA LEU A 130 -11.45 -24.92 -14.18
C LEU A 130 -11.81 -26.28 -13.64
N TYR A 131 -11.70 -27.29 -14.49
CA TYR A 131 -11.91 -28.67 -14.08
C TYR A 131 -10.60 -29.40 -13.93
N GLN A 132 -10.59 -30.36 -13.02
CA GLN A 132 -9.51 -31.31 -12.84
C GLN A 132 -10.10 -32.71 -12.69
N ARG A 133 -9.37 -33.73 -13.16
CA ARG A 133 -9.69 -35.12 -12.83
C ARG A 133 -9.21 -35.42 -11.42
N ASP A 134 -10.14 -35.90 -10.59
CA ASP A 134 -9.87 -36.45 -9.28
C ASP A 134 -10.44 -37.88 -9.21
N VAL A 135 -9.52 -38.84 -9.31
CA VAL A 135 -9.81 -40.27 -9.47
C VAL A 135 -10.81 -40.49 -10.62
N THR A 136 -12.03 -40.94 -10.35
CA THR A 136 -13.04 -41.23 -11.36
C THR A 136 -13.94 -40.03 -11.71
N SER A 137 -13.78 -38.89 -11.05
CA SER A 137 -14.70 -37.75 -11.20
C SER A 137 -14.02 -36.51 -11.78
N ALA A 138 -14.78 -35.73 -12.57
CA ALA A 138 -14.35 -34.42 -13.05
C ALA A 138 -14.90 -33.34 -12.11
N ILE A 139 -14.02 -32.73 -11.31
CA ILE A 139 -14.41 -31.75 -10.29
C ILE A 139 -14.16 -30.32 -10.79
N ASN A 140 -15.13 -29.43 -10.57
CA ASN A 140 -14.91 -27.99 -10.73
C ASN A 140 -14.08 -27.51 -9.54
N LEU A 141 -12.91 -26.94 -9.80
CA LEU A 141 -12.01 -26.50 -8.75
C LEU A 141 -12.64 -25.34 -7.99
N SER A 142 -12.62 -25.45 -6.66
CA SER A 142 -12.85 -24.30 -5.79
C SER A 142 -11.86 -23.17 -6.12
N ALA A 143 -12.19 -21.93 -5.77
CA ALA A 143 -11.29 -20.80 -6.04
C ALA A 143 -9.88 -21.01 -5.44
N SER A 144 -9.77 -21.65 -4.26
CA SER A 144 -8.48 -21.97 -3.62
C SER A 144 -7.69 -23.02 -4.39
N SER A 145 -8.33 -24.14 -4.76
CA SER A 145 -7.68 -25.19 -5.56
C SER A 145 -7.29 -24.70 -6.95
N ALA A 146 -8.11 -23.83 -7.55
CA ALA A 146 -7.79 -23.18 -8.81
C ALA A 146 -6.55 -22.26 -8.69
N LEU A 147 -6.41 -21.50 -7.60
CA LEU A 147 -5.23 -20.68 -7.35
C LEU A 147 -3.95 -21.52 -7.22
N GLU A 148 -4.04 -22.67 -6.55
CA GLU A 148 -2.92 -23.62 -6.43
C GLU A 148 -2.50 -24.15 -7.80
N LEU A 149 -3.45 -24.60 -8.63
CA LEU A 149 -3.17 -25.06 -9.99
C LEU A 149 -2.50 -23.97 -10.83
N LEU A 150 -2.99 -22.73 -10.75
CA LEU A 150 -2.40 -21.60 -11.47
C LEU A 150 -0.95 -21.36 -11.06
N ARG A 151 -0.65 -21.36 -9.74
CA ARG A 151 0.72 -21.19 -9.22
C ARG A 151 1.62 -22.36 -9.61
N GLU A 152 1.11 -23.58 -9.58
CA GLU A 152 1.85 -24.77 -10.01
C GLU A 152 2.26 -24.64 -11.49
N LYS A 153 1.30 -24.36 -12.39
CA LYS A 153 1.56 -24.22 -13.83
C LYS A 153 2.47 -23.02 -14.13
N GLN A 154 2.30 -21.89 -13.43
CA GLN A 154 3.19 -20.72 -13.53
C GLN A 154 4.65 -21.08 -13.16
N SER A 155 4.83 -21.78 -12.03
CA SER A 155 6.16 -22.19 -11.57
C SER A 155 6.86 -23.15 -12.53
N ARG A 156 6.11 -24.04 -13.18
CA ARG A 156 6.62 -24.97 -14.20
C ARG A 156 7.02 -24.23 -15.48
N ALA A 157 6.22 -23.25 -15.91
CA ALA A 157 6.54 -22.45 -17.10
C ALA A 157 7.81 -21.61 -16.92
N GLN A 158 8.04 -21.05 -15.72
CA GLN A 158 9.21 -20.21 -15.42
C GLN A 158 10.53 -20.99 -15.34
N ARG A 159 10.50 -22.27 -14.94
CA ARG A 159 11.72 -23.11 -14.79
C ARG A 159 12.27 -23.64 -16.12
N GLY A 160 11.62 -23.34 -17.26
CA GLY A 160 11.92 -23.95 -18.55
C GLY A 160 11.75 -25.48 -18.52
N ARG A 161 11.80 -26.14 -19.69
CA ARG A 161 11.85 -27.62 -19.75
C ARG A 161 13.19 -28.16 -19.25
N THR A 162 13.53 -27.92 -17.99
CA THR A 162 14.54 -28.73 -17.32
C THR A 162 13.81 -29.98 -16.83
N ARG A 163 14.21 -31.16 -17.31
CA ARG A 163 13.75 -32.47 -16.81
C ARG A 163 14.12 -32.59 -15.34
N VAL A 164 13.33 -31.98 -14.45
CA VAL A 164 13.41 -32.21 -13.01
C VAL A 164 12.82 -33.60 -12.80
N LYS A 165 13.68 -34.56 -12.43
CA LYS A 165 13.26 -35.81 -11.79
C LYS A 165 12.25 -35.42 -10.72
N GLU A 166 11.03 -35.95 -10.82
CA GLU A 166 9.97 -35.74 -9.85
C GLU A 166 10.53 -35.89 -8.43
N LEU A 167 10.45 -34.81 -7.63
CA LEU A 167 10.63 -34.92 -6.19
C LEU A 167 9.42 -35.71 -5.68
N HIS A 168 9.60 -37.02 -5.52
CA HIS A 168 8.62 -37.94 -4.97
C HIS A 168 8.06 -37.42 -3.64
N PRO A 169 6.73 -37.40 -3.44
CA PRO A 169 6.16 -37.39 -2.11
C PRO A 169 6.48 -38.75 -1.44
N GLN A 170 6.92 -38.70 -0.19
CA GLN A 170 7.28 -39.82 0.69
C GLN A 170 6.49 -41.12 0.50
N ARG A 171 7.17 -42.15 -0.05
CA ARG A 171 7.21 -43.60 0.30
C ARG A 171 5.97 -44.40 0.75
N VAL A 172 4.74 -43.87 0.72
CA VAL A 172 3.53 -44.62 1.11
C VAL A 172 2.60 -44.93 -0.07
N LEU A 173 2.89 -44.44 -1.28
CA LEU A 173 2.01 -44.48 -2.46
C LEU A 173 2.63 -45.14 -3.71
N GLU A 174 3.37 -46.25 -3.59
CA GLU A 174 3.95 -46.90 -4.79
C GLU A 174 2.98 -47.87 -5.49
N ARG A 175 1.97 -48.41 -4.79
CA ARG A 175 1.04 -49.41 -5.37
C ARG A 175 -0.05 -48.79 -6.27
N ASN A 176 -0.57 -47.61 -5.92
CA ASN A 176 -1.64 -46.93 -6.67
C ASN A 176 -1.17 -46.30 -7.99
N ILE A 177 0.14 -46.09 -8.19
CA ILE A 177 0.68 -45.45 -9.40
C ILE A 177 0.72 -46.45 -10.57
N GLN A 178 1.01 -47.73 -10.30
CA GLN A 178 1.09 -48.75 -11.35
C GLN A 178 -0.28 -49.04 -11.97
N GLU A 179 -1.31 -49.20 -11.13
CA GLU A 179 -2.67 -49.50 -11.60
C GLU A 179 -3.25 -48.36 -12.47
N GLU A 180 -2.98 -47.09 -12.14
CA GLU A 180 -3.42 -45.95 -12.98
C GLU A 180 -2.70 -45.88 -14.33
N GLU A 181 -1.40 -46.22 -14.39
CA GLU A 181 -0.66 -46.28 -15.66
C GLU A 181 -1.08 -47.51 -16.50
N ASP A 182 -1.43 -48.63 -15.87
CA ASP A 182 -1.99 -49.81 -16.54
C ASP A 182 -3.36 -49.49 -17.18
N MET A 183 -4.20 -48.69 -16.50
CA MET A 183 -5.48 -48.21 -17.03
C MET A 183 -5.29 -47.30 -18.23
N LYS A 184 -4.32 -46.39 -18.17
CA LYS A 184 -3.95 -45.51 -19.29
C LYS A 184 -3.41 -46.31 -20.48
N THR A 185 -2.63 -47.35 -20.23
CA THR A 185 -2.11 -48.26 -21.26
C THR A 185 -3.25 -49.02 -21.92
N SER A 186 -4.18 -49.56 -21.12
CA SER A 186 -5.38 -50.25 -21.62
C SER A 186 -6.25 -49.34 -22.49
N ALA A 187 -6.43 -48.07 -22.09
CA ALA A 187 -7.15 -47.08 -22.89
C ALA A 187 -6.43 -46.72 -24.20
N SER A 188 -5.10 -46.65 -24.19
CA SER A 188 -4.27 -46.46 -25.40
C SER A 188 -4.39 -47.63 -26.38
N GLU A 189 -4.40 -48.87 -25.87
CA GLU A 189 -4.67 -50.07 -26.68
C GLU A 189 -6.08 -50.06 -27.26
N PHE A 190 -7.07 -49.69 -26.44
CA PHE A 190 -8.45 -49.53 -26.91
C PHE A 190 -8.56 -48.47 -28.01
N PHE A 191 -7.87 -47.35 -27.88
CA PHE A 191 -7.83 -46.28 -28.90
C PHE A 191 -7.28 -46.75 -30.26
N LYS A 192 -6.41 -47.77 -30.26
CA LYS A 192 -5.80 -48.34 -31.48
C LYS A 192 -6.68 -49.37 -32.18
N ARG A 193 -7.71 -49.90 -31.54
CA ARG A 193 -8.60 -50.90 -32.17
C ARG A 193 -9.36 -50.31 -33.35
N ASP A 194 -9.71 -51.16 -34.31
CA ASP A 194 -10.48 -50.77 -35.50
C ASP A 194 -11.92 -51.31 -35.50
N LYS A 195 -12.22 -52.33 -34.67
CA LYS A 195 -13.55 -52.95 -34.56
C LYS A 195 -13.90 -53.23 -33.10
N LEU A 196 -15.15 -52.99 -32.73
CA LEU A 196 -15.73 -53.29 -31.41
C LEU A 196 -16.99 -54.12 -31.55
N MET A 197 -17.28 -55.00 -30.58
CA MET A 197 -18.51 -55.79 -30.59
C MET A 197 -19.57 -55.18 -29.67
N TYR A 198 -20.83 -55.17 -30.11
CA TYR A 198 -21.94 -54.72 -29.27
C TYR A 198 -22.07 -55.60 -28.03
N LYS A 199 -22.17 -54.96 -26.85
CA LYS A 199 -22.10 -55.59 -25.51
C LYS A 199 -20.78 -56.28 -25.18
N GLU A 200 -19.70 -55.96 -25.90
CA GLU A 200 -18.36 -56.33 -25.45
C GLU A 200 -18.06 -55.65 -24.12
N LYS A 201 -17.57 -56.42 -23.14
CA LYS A 201 -17.20 -55.91 -21.82
C LYS A 201 -15.74 -55.52 -21.79
N LEU A 202 -15.44 -54.28 -21.41
CA LEU A 202 -14.06 -53.79 -21.32
C LEU A 202 -13.36 -54.34 -20.07
N SER A 203 -12.04 -54.56 -20.19
CA SER A 203 -11.18 -55.07 -19.11
C SER A 203 -10.73 -54.00 -18.12
N PHE A 204 -11.04 -52.73 -18.36
CA PHE A 204 -10.62 -51.57 -17.56
C PHE A 204 -11.82 -50.69 -17.19
N THR A 205 -11.62 -49.77 -16.23
CA THR A 205 -12.67 -48.91 -15.67
C THR A 205 -12.33 -47.44 -15.83
N GLU A 206 -13.24 -46.57 -15.41
CA GLU A 206 -12.91 -45.15 -15.23
C GLU A 206 -11.78 -44.99 -14.20
N SER A 207 -10.90 -44.02 -14.47
CA SER A 207 -9.72 -43.69 -13.65
C SER A 207 -9.37 -42.22 -13.85
N THR A 208 -8.27 -41.74 -13.28
CA THR A 208 -7.80 -40.35 -13.54
C THR A 208 -7.58 -40.05 -15.03
N HIS A 209 -7.30 -41.08 -15.83
CA HIS A 209 -6.99 -41.00 -17.25
C HIS A 209 -8.11 -41.48 -18.18
N VAL A 210 -9.20 -42.03 -17.65
CA VAL A 210 -10.26 -42.68 -18.45
C VAL A 210 -11.64 -42.26 -17.94
N GLU A 211 -12.51 -41.83 -18.85
CA GLU A 211 -13.93 -41.55 -18.58
C GLU A 211 -14.82 -42.24 -19.61
N PHE A 212 -15.88 -42.91 -19.15
CA PHE A 212 -16.89 -43.55 -19.98
C PHE A 212 -18.17 -42.75 -19.98
N LYS A 213 -18.79 -42.56 -21.15
CA LYS A 213 -20.12 -41.94 -21.25
C LYS A 213 -20.99 -42.64 -22.25
N ARG A 214 -22.27 -42.81 -21.91
CA ARG A 214 -23.26 -43.42 -22.80
C ARG A 214 -24.02 -42.38 -23.62
N PHE A 215 -24.43 -42.77 -24.83
CA PHE A 215 -25.39 -42.00 -25.63
C PHE A 215 -26.81 -42.23 -25.10
N THR A 216 -27.25 -41.39 -24.16
CA THR A 216 -28.55 -41.56 -23.48
C THR A 216 -29.72 -40.88 -24.19
N THR A 217 -29.47 -39.91 -25.09
CA THR A 217 -30.53 -39.09 -25.72
C THR A 217 -30.52 -39.19 -27.25
N LYS A 218 -31.67 -38.86 -27.87
CA LYS A 218 -31.79 -38.77 -29.34
C LYS A 218 -31.00 -37.58 -29.93
N LYS A 219 -30.63 -36.58 -29.12
CA LYS A 219 -29.89 -35.37 -29.53
C LYS A 219 -28.41 -35.48 -29.15
N VAL A 220 -27.66 -36.29 -29.90
CA VAL A 220 -26.25 -36.60 -29.61
C VAL A 220 -25.36 -35.35 -29.65
N ILE A 221 -25.42 -34.56 -30.74
CA ILE A 221 -24.55 -33.39 -30.93
C ILE A 221 -24.71 -32.32 -29.84
N PRO A 222 -25.94 -31.85 -29.49
CA PRO A 222 -26.10 -30.89 -28.39
C PRO A 222 -25.56 -31.39 -27.05
N ARG A 223 -25.76 -32.68 -26.74
CA ARG A 223 -25.28 -33.26 -25.49
C ARG A 223 -23.75 -33.29 -25.41
N ILE A 224 -23.09 -33.55 -26.53
CA ILE A 224 -21.63 -33.48 -26.62
C ILE A 224 -21.15 -32.05 -26.45
N LYS A 225 -21.81 -31.05 -27.05
CA LYS A 225 -21.47 -29.64 -26.86
C LYS A 225 -21.54 -29.19 -25.40
N GLU A 226 -22.52 -29.69 -24.63
CA GLU A 226 -22.64 -29.40 -23.20
C GLU A 226 -21.56 -30.12 -22.36
N MET A 227 -21.31 -31.39 -22.65
CA MET A 227 -20.49 -32.27 -21.81
C MET A 227 -18.99 -32.15 -22.10
N LEU A 228 -18.61 -32.04 -23.36
CA LEU A 228 -17.22 -32.10 -23.82
C LEU A 228 -16.29 -31.07 -23.17
N PRO A 229 -16.67 -29.77 -23.01
CA PRO A 229 -15.81 -28.77 -22.36
C PRO A 229 -15.31 -29.22 -20.99
N HIS A 230 -16.19 -29.81 -20.18
CA HIS A 230 -15.91 -30.23 -18.81
C HIS A 230 -14.77 -31.26 -18.75
N TYR A 231 -14.85 -32.29 -19.61
CA TYR A 231 -13.85 -33.35 -19.66
C TYR A 231 -12.54 -32.91 -20.32
N VAL A 232 -12.62 -32.09 -21.36
CA VAL A 232 -11.41 -31.57 -22.02
C VAL A 232 -10.63 -30.66 -21.08
N SER A 233 -11.30 -29.75 -20.37
CA SER A 233 -10.68 -28.94 -19.31
C SER A 233 -10.07 -29.84 -18.22
N ALA A 234 -10.81 -30.84 -17.74
CA ALA A 234 -10.34 -31.77 -16.70
C ALA A 234 -9.06 -32.53 -17.10
N PHE A 235 -9.02 -33.12 -18.29
CA PHE A 235 -7.87 -33.89 -18.77
C PHE A 235 -6.68 -32.98 -19.14
N ALA A 236 -6.93 -31.84 -19.77
CA ALA A 236 -5.88 -30.89 -20.16
C ALA A 236 -5.16 -30.31 -18.93
N ASN A 237 -5.90 -29.99 -17.87
CA ASN A 237 -5.33 -29.43 -16.64
C ASN A 237 -4.56 -30.46 -15.82
N THR A 238 -4.87 -31.76 -15.96
CA THR A 238 -4.12 -32.87 -15.34
C THR A 238 -3.01 -33.43 -16.24
N ARG A 239 -2.92 -34.75 -16.36
CA ARG A 239 -1.89 -35.52 -17.05
C ARG A 239 -2.37 -36.07 -18.40
N GLY A 240 -3.47 -35.53 -18.93
CA GLY A 240 -4.14 -36.04 -20.13
C GLY A 240 -4.98 -37.30 -19.87
N GLY A 241 -5.74 -37.73 -20.87
CA GLY A 241 -6.59 -38.92 -20.76
C GLY A 241 -7.50 -39.16 -21.98
N TYR A 242 -8.38 -40.14 -21.83
CA TYR A 242 -9.28 -40.66 -22.86
C TYR A 242 -10.74 -40.51 -22.42
N LEU A 243 -11.53 -39.77 -23.19
CA LEU A 243 -12.99 -39.73 -23.07
C LEU A 243 -13.59 -40.70 -24.10
N ILE A 244 -14.27 -41.73 -23.62
CA ILE A 244 -14.88 -42.79 -24.45
C ILE A 244 -16.40 -42.67 -24.41
N ILE A 245 -16.99 -42.23 -25.51
CA ILE A 245 -18.43 -42.02 -25.64
C ILE A 245 -19.05 -43.18 -26.44
N GLY A 246 -19.97 -43.90 -25.82
CA GLY A 246 -20.60 -45.12 -26.31
C GLY A 246 -20.37 -46.34 -25.43
N VAL A 247 -19.79 -46.16 -24.23
CA VAL A 247 -19.58 -47.22 -23.23
C VAL A 247 -20.38 -46.87 -21.99
N ASP A 248 -21.01 -47.88 -21.38
CA ASP A 248 -21.73 -47.75 -20.12
C ASP A 248 -20.74 -47.78 -18.94
N ASP A 249 -20.85 -46.84 -18.02
CA ASP A 249 -19.97 -46.69 -16.86
C ASP A 249 -20.18 -47.79 -15.82
N GLU A 250 -21.44 -48.19 -15.57
CA GLU A 250 -21.79 -49.25 -14.62
C GLU A 250 -21.46 -50.65 -15.17
N SER A 251 -21.95 -50.99 -16.37
CA SER A 251 -21.78 -52.35 -16.93
C SER A 251 -20.43 -52.56 -17.62
N LYS A 252 -19.75 -51.47 -18.02
CA LYS A 252 -18.52 -51.46 -18.83
C LYS A 252 -18.70 -52.09 -20.22
N GLU A 253 -19.95 -52.14 -20.70
CA GLU A 253 -20.29 -52.71 -22.01
C GLU A 253 -20.30 -51.64 -23.11
N VAL A 254 -19.84 -52.04 -24.30
CA VAL A 254 -19.89 -51.20 -25.51
C VAL A 254 -21.31 -51.18 -26.08
N PHE A 255 -21.94 -50.01 -26.11
CA PHE A 255 -23.25 -49.80 -26.74
C PHE A 255 -23.15 -49.01 -28.05
N GLY A 256 -22.23 -48.05 -28.15
CA GLY A 256 -22.13 -47.11 -29.27
C GLY A 256 -23.37 -46.23 -29.48
N CYS A 257 -23.37 -45.47 -30.57
CA CYS A 257 -24.55 -44.77 -31.10
C CYS A 257 -24.99 -45.44 -32.41
N MET A 258 -26.31 -45.63 -32.60
CA MET A 258 -26.84 -46.19 -33.85
C MET A 258 -26.38 -45.37 -35.07
N ARG A 259 -25.94 -46.05 -36.13
CA ARG A 259 -25.40 -45.44 -37.36
C ARG A 259 -26.30 -44.35 -37.96
N GLU A 260 -27.61 -44.53 -37.89
CA GLU A 260 -28.62 -43.60 -38.46
C GLU A 260 -28.70 -42.26 -37.71
N LYS A 261 -28.22 -42.20 -36.46
CA LYS A 261 -28.41 -41.04 -35.57
C LYS A 261 -27.27 -40.03 -35.63
N VAL A 262 -26.10 -40.41 -36.17
CA VAL A 262 -24.88 -39.60 -36.10
C VAL A 262 -24.08 -39.77 -37.38
N ASN A 263 -23.76 -38.64 -38.01
CA ASN A 263 -22.75 -38.59 -39.06
C ASN A 263 -21.35 -38.48 -38.42
N PRO A 264 -20.43 -39.42 -38.66
CA PRO A 264 -19.07 -39.41 -38.09
C PRO A 264 -18.26 -38.15 -38.39
N ASP A 265 -18.32 -37.63 -39.63
CA ASP A 265 -17.53 -36.47 -40.03
C ASP A 265 -18.06 -35.19 -39.37
N LEU A 266 -19.39 -35.03 -39.34
CA LEU A 266 -20.05 -33.94 -38.63
C LEU A 266 -19.69 -33.97 -37.13
N LEU A 267 -19.64 -35.16 -36.53
CA LEU A 267 -19.27 -35.32 -35.13
C LEU A 267 -17.84 -34.87 -34.85
N LYS A 268 -16.87 -35.25 -35.70
CA LYS A 268 -15.47 -34.81 -35.58
C LYS A 268 -15.35 -33.29 -35.70
N THR A 269 -15.95 -32.69 -36.72
CA THR A 269 -15.92 -31.24 -36.92
C THR A 269 -16.54 -30.49 -35.74
N GLU A 270 -17.63 -30.99 -35.16
CA GLU A 270 -18.26 -30.36 -33.99
C GLU A 270 -17.45 -30.50 -32.71
N ILE A 271 -16.72 -31.61 -32.53
CA ILE A 271 -15.76 -31.79 -31.43
C ILE A 271 -14.61 -30.80 -31.56
N GLU A 272 -14.02 -30.68 -32.75
CA GLU A 272 -12.94 -29.73 -33.03
C GLU A 272 -13.39 -28.29 -32.75
N ASN A 273 -14.53 -27.88 -33.31
CA ASN A 273 -15.11 -26.55 -33.10
C ASN A 273 -15.42 -26.27 -31.61
N CYS A 274 -15.79 -27.28 -30.83
CA CYS A 274 -16.06 -27.13 -29.40
C CYS A 274 -14.77 -26.91 -28.60
N ILE A 275 -13.72 -27.68 -28.89
CA ILE A 275 -12.43 -27.60 -28.19
C ILE A 275 -11.69 -26.30 -28.54
N GLU A 276 -11.76 -25.84 -29.80
CA GLU A 276 -11.11 -24.59 -30.21
C GLU A 276 -11.71 -23.33 -29.55
N LYS A 277 -12.98 -23.39 -29.11
CA LYS A 277 -13.66 -22.28 -28.43
C LYS A 277 -13.34 -22.17 -26.94
N LEU A 278 -12.66 -23.16 -26.36
CA LEU A 278 -12.37 -23.18 -24.92
C LEU A 278 -11.42 -22.04 -24.53
N PRO A 279 -11.75 -21.23 -23.51
CA PRO A 279 -10.84 -20.21 -23.02
C PRO A 279 -9.59 -20.84 -22.42
N ARG A 280 -8.44 -20.22 -22.68
CA ARG A 280 -7.14 -20.72 -22.23
C ARG A 280 -6.28 -19.57 -21.75
N PHE A 281 -5.44 -19.83 -20.77
CA PHE A 281 -4.46 -18.86 -20.28
C PHE A 281 -3.07 -19.45 -20.37
N HIS A 282 -2.13 -18.68 -20.90
CA HIS A 282 -0.76 -19.11 -21.15
C HIS A 282 0.23 -18.44 -20.20
N PHE A 283 1.02 -19.26 -19.51
CA PHE A 283 2.22 -18.84 -18.80
C PHE A 283 3.48 -18.98 -19.65
N CYS A 284 3.43 -19.81 -20.70
CA CYS A 284 4.56 -20.09 -21.60
C CYS A 284 4.57 -19.14 -22.81
N CYS A 285 5.74 -18.95 -23.41
CA CYS A 285 5.91 -18.11 -24.61
C CYS A 285 5.37 -18.79 -25.88
N GLU A 286 5.34 -20.12 -25.93
CA GLU A 286 4.97 -20.93 -27.11
C GLU A 286 3.48 -20.82 -27.48
N LYS A 287 2.61 -20.47 -26.52
CA LYS A 287 1.15 -20.35 -26.68
C LYS A 287 0.49 -21.48 -27.53
N PRO A 288 0.72 -22.76 -27.20
CA PRO A 288 0.23 -23.88 -28.01
C PRO A 288 -1.30 -24.03 -27.97
N LYS A 289 -1.88 -24.69 -28.98
CA LYS A 289 -3.27 -25.15 -28.90
C LYS A 289 -3.38 -26.38 -27.99
N VAL A 290 -4.60 -26.69 -27.54
CA VAL A 290 -4.88 -27.95 -26.85
C VAL A 290 -4.69 -29.08 -27.87
N THR A 291 -3.78 -30.01 -27.62
CA THR A 291 -3.56 -31.16 -28.49
C THR A 291 -4.56 -32.24 -28.14
N PHE A 292 -5.35 -32.68 -29.13
CA PHE A 292 -6.29 -33.77 -28.99
C PHE A 292 -6.35 -34.60 -30.26
N THR A 293 -6.83 -35.84 -30.14
CA THR A 293 -7.07 -36.73 -31.28
C THR A 293 -8.41 -37.41 -31.12
N THR A 294 -9.26 -37.32 -32.15
CA THR A 294 -10.58 -37.94 -32.16
C THR A 294 -10.60 -39.14 -33.10
N ARG A 295 -10.94 -40.31 -32.57
CA ARG A 295 -11.20 -41.54 -33.34
C ARG A 295 -12.66 -41.95 -33.20
N ILE A 296 -13.23 -42.42 -34.30
CA ILE A 296 -14.56 -43.02 -34.33
C ILE A 296 -14.36 -44.49 -34.67
N LEU A 297 -14.81 -45.37 -33.77
CA LEU A 297 -14.64 -46.81 -33.83
C LEU A 297 -15.96 -47.47 -34.21
N ASP A 298 -15.90 -48.41 -35.14
CA ASP A 298 -17.07 -49.13 -35.64
C ASP A 298 -17.50 -50.22 -34.66
N VAL A 299 -18.79 -50.24 -34.31
CA VAL A 299 -19.42 -51.25 -33.46
C VAL A 299 -20.24 -52.19 -34.30
N TYR A 300 -19.98 -53.49 -34.18
CA TYR A 300 -20.67 -54.55 -34.93
C TYR A 300 -21.63 -55.34 -34.03
N GLN A 301 -22.80 -55.67 -34.57
CA GLN A 301 -23.76 -56.58 -33.94
C GLN A 301 -24.09 -57.68 -34.95
N LYS A 302 -23.77 -58.94 -34.62
CA LYS A 302 -23.94 -60.10 -35.53
C LYS A 302 -23.33 -59.84 -36.92
N ASP A 303 -22.09 -59.36 -36.95
CA ASP A 303 -21.31 -59.01 -38.16
C ASP A 303 -21.87 -57.88 -39.04
N ALA A 304 -22.94 -57.20 -38.62
CA ALA A 304 -23.44 -55.99 -39.24
C ALA A 304 -22.96 -54.74 -38.49
N LEU A 305 -22.60 -53.67 -39.21
CA LEU A 305 -22.25 -52.37 -38.62
C LEU A 305 -23.49 -51.79 -37.91
N TYR A 306 -23.46 -51.81 -36.59
CA TYR A 306 -24.54 -51.33 -35.72
C TYR A 306 -24.43 -49.83 -35.46
N GLY A 307 -23.22 -49.35 -35.22
CA GLY A 307 -23.03 -47.99 -34.72
C GLY A 307 -21.58 -47.58 -34.50
N TYR A 308 -21.41 -46.49 -33.77
CA TYR A 308 -20.10 -45.87 -33.55
C TYR A 308 -19.82 -45.57 -32.08
N VAL A 309 -18.57 -45.76 -31.66
CA VAL A 309 -18.00 -45.24 -30.40
C VAL A 309 -17.06 -44.09 -30.75
N CYS A 310 -17.18 -42.97 -30.03
CA CYS A 310 -16.29 -41.83 -30.20
C CYS A 310 -15.27 -41.80 -29.06
N VAL A 311 -13.99 -41.85 -29.41
CA VAL A 311 -12.88 -41.74 -28.45
C VAL A 311 -12.13 -40.44 -28.69
N ILE A 312 -11.97 -39.65 -27.63
CA ILE A 312 -11.24 -38.38 -27.65
C ILE A 312 -10.05 -38.50 -26.70
N HIS A 313 -8.85 -38.53 -27.25
CA HIS A 313 -7.60 -38.48 -26.50
C HIS A 313 -7.18 -37.02 -26.33
N VAL A 314 -7.01 -36.57 -25.09
CA VAL A 314 -6.58 -35.21 -24.75
C VAL A 314 -5.20 -35.30 -24.11
N GLU A 315 -4.22 -34.62 -24.68
CA GLU A 315 -2.87 -34.57 -24.14
C GLU A 315 -2.76 -33.58 -22.96
N PRO A 316 -1.79 -33.79 -22.04
CA PRO A 316 -1.55 -32.84 -20.95
C PRO A 316 -1.18 -31.45 -21.49
N PHE A 317 -1.85 -30.43 -20.98
CA PHE A 317 -1.61 -29.06 -21.39
C PHE A 317 -0.62 -28.34 -20.46
N CYS A 318 0.33 -27.61 -21.05
CA CYS A 318 1.40 -26.96 -20.30
C CYS A 318 0.92 -25.79 -19.41
N CYS A 319 -0.23 -25.18 -19.73
CA CYS A 319 -0.81 -24.07 -18.98
C CYS A 319 -2.20 -24.47 -18.44
N VAL A 320 -3.23 -23.62 -18.57
CA VAL A 320 -4.59 -23.92 -18.09
C VAL A 320 -5.66 -23.73 -19.17
N VAL A 321 -6.66 -24.61 -19.14
CA VAL A 321 -7.83 -24.61 -20.03
C VAL A 321 -9.10 -24.54 -19.20
N PHE A 322 -9.96 -23.59 -19.51
CA PHE A 322 -11.26 -23.41 -18.88
C PHE A 322 -12.36 -24.04 -19.72
N THR A 323 -13.48 -24.39 -19.09
CA THR A 323 -14.69 -24.81 -19.81
C THR A 323 -15.38 -23.63 -20.48
N GLU A 324 -15.42 -22.51 -19.77
CA GLU A 324 -15.93 -21.21 -20.19
C GLU A 324 -15.30 -20.12 -19.31
N ALA A 325 -15.65 -18.85 -19.53
CA ALA A 325 -15.17 -17.77 -18.65
C ALA A 325 -15.56 -18.06 -17.18
N PRO A 326 -14.75 -17.71 -16.18
CA PRO A 326 -15.11 -17.91 -14.78
C PRO A 326 -16.41 -17.19 -14.40
N ASP A 327 -17.17 -17.78 -13.47
CA ASP A 327 -18.33 -17.14 -12.84
C ASP A 327 -17.86 -16.20 -11.75
N SER A 328 -17.30 -15.07 -12.18
CA SER A 328 -16.82 -14.00 -11.33
C SER A 328 -17.13 -12.67 -11.99
N TRP A 329 -17.61 -11.71 -11.21
CA TRP A 329 -18.08 -10.42 -11.71
C TRP A 329 -17.32 -9.27 -11.04
N ILE A 330 -17.26 -8.14 -11.73
CA ILE A 330 -16.66 -6.90 -11.24
C ILE A 330 -17.48 -5.70 -11.75
N MET A 331 -17.46 -4.60 -11.01
CA MET A 331 -18.07 -3.35 -11.45
C MET A 331 -17.14 -2.63 -12.44
N ARG A 332 -17.62 -2.39 -13.66
CA ARG A 332 -16.98 -1.52 -14.67
C ARG A 332 -18.01 -0.52 -15.16
N ASP A 333 -17.66 0.76 -15.18
CA ASP A 333 -18.52 1.86 -15.66
C ASP A 333 -19.94 1.81 -15.08
N ASN A 334 -20.04 1.63 -13.75
CA ASN A 334 -21.30 1.46 -13.00
C ASN A 334 -22.18 0.27 -13.41
N SER A 335 -21.64 -0.68 -14.18
CA SER A 335 -22.34 -1.89 -14.59
C SER A 335 -21.66 -3.16 -14.06
N VAL A 336 -22.47 -4.20 -13.82
CA VAL A 336 -21.98 -5.53 -13.43
C VAL A 336 -21.47 -6.26 -14.68
N THR A 337 -20.18 -6.55 -14.72
CA THR A 337 -19.53 -7.20 -15.87
C THR A 337 -18.88 -8.52 -15.46
N ARG A 338 -19.05 -9.58 -16.27
CA ARG A 338 -18.39 -10.88 -16.05
C ARG A 338 -16.92 -10.76 -16.43
N LEU A 339 -16.03 -11.30 -15.60
CA LEU A 339 -14.59 -11.33 -15.88
C LEU A 339 -14.28 -12.32 -16.99
N THR A 340 -13.34 -11.95 -17.87
CA THR A 340 -12.74 -12.90 -18.81
C THR A 340 -11.74 -13.78 -18.08
N ALA A 341 -11.46 -14.98 -18.61
CA ALA A 341 -10.48 -15.89 -18.03
C ALA A 341 -9.10 -15.23 -17.82
N GLU A 342 -8.66 -14.41 -18.78
CA GLU A 342 -7.39 -13.68 -18.69
C GLU A 342 -7.35 -12.67 -17.54
N HIS A 343 -8.36 -11.80 -17.45
CA HIS A 343 -8.43 -10.82 -16.36
C HIS A 343 -8.59 -11.50 -15.00
N TRP A 344 -9.35 -12.60 -14.94
CA TRP A 344 -9.55 -13.37 -13.71
C TRP A 344 -8.23 -13.97 -13.20
N VAL A 345 -7.45 -14.61 -14.09
CA VAL A 345 -6.12 -15.16 -13.73
C VAL A 345 -5.16 -14.05 -13.31
N ALA A 346 -5.15 -12.92 -14.02
CA ALA A 346 -4.30 -11.77 -13.67
C ALA A 346 -4.60 -11.26 -12.25
N LEU A 347 -5.88 -11.10 -11.90
CA LEU A 347 -6.32 -10.67 -10.56
C LEU A 347 -6.02 -11.72 -9.47
N MET A 348 -6.18 -13.00 -9.78
CA MET A 348 -5.87 -14.11 -8.87
C MET A 348 -4.36 -14.20 -8.55
N LEU A 349 -3.50 -13.95 -9.55
CA LEU A 349 -2.04 -14.07 -9.43
C LEU A 349 -1.29 -12.74 -9.18
N ASP A 350 -1.96 -11.59 -9.18
CA ASP A 350 -1.33 -10.25 -9.07
C ASP A 350 -0.41 -9.90 -10.25
N ILE A 351 -0.73 -10.40 -11.44
CA ILE A 351 0.06 -10.10 -12.64
C ILE A 351 -0.45 -8.77 -13.20
N GLN A 352 0.44 -7.77 -13.26
CA GLN A 352 0.14 -6.50 -13.93
C GLN A 352 -0.24 -6.78 -15.40
N PRO A 353 -1.42 -6.37 -15.88
CA PRO A 353 -1.70 -6.43 -17.31
C PRO A 353 -0.71 -5.49 -18.02
N ALA A 354 0.05 -6.00 -18.98
CA ALA A 354 0.92 -5.16 -19.78
C ALA A 354 0.06 -4.10 -20.51
N PRO A 355 0.48 -2.82 -20.53
CA PRO A 355 -0.19 -1.83 -21.35
C PRO A 355 -0.09 -2.30 -22.80
N SER A 356 -1.24 -2.41 -23.47
CA SER A 356 -1.32 -2.75 -24.89
C SER A 356 -0.43 -1.80 -25.68
N SER A 357 0.71 -2.29 -26.13
CA SER A 357 1.61 -1.57 -27.02
C SER A 357 0.90 -1.41 -28.36
N LEU A 358 0.39 -0.22 -28.65
CA LEU A 358 0.20 0.37 -29.99
C LEU A 358 -0.58 1.70 -29.82
N ALA A 359 0.14 2.78 -29.50
CA ALA A 359 -0.24 4.16 -29.86
C ALA A 359 0.94 5.07 -29.55
N THR A 360 1.76 5.32 -30.57
CA THR A 360 2.65 6.47 -30.66
C THR A 360 1.76 7.71 -30.75
N ASP A 361 1.83 8.62 -29.78
CA ASP A 361 1.95 10.07 -29.98
C ASP A 361 1.74 10.84 -28.66
N TYR A 362 2.58 11.85 -28.49
CA TYR A 362 2.59 12.77 -27.38
C TYR A 362 1.24 13.50 -27.25
N SER A 363 0.54 13.29 -26.14
CA SER A 363 -0.34 14.25 -25.44
C SER A 363 -0.87 13.60 -24.17
N LEU A 364 -0.59 14.19 -23.01
CA LEU A 364 -1.25 13.86 -21.74
C LEU A 364 -2.76 14.14 -21.86
N PRO A 365 -3.62 13.21 -21.45
CA PRO A 365 -4.67 13.60 -20.51
C PRO A 365 -4.91 12.58 -19.39
N LEU A 366 -5.18 13.15 -18.21
CA LEU A 366 -5.85 12.60 -17.02
C LEU A 366 -6.21 11.11 -17.04
N ILE A 367 -5.53 10.34 -16.19
CA ILE A 367 -5.99 9.03 -15.73
C ILE A 367 -7.22 9.22 -14.83
N SER A 368 -8.34 8.61 -15.23
CA SER A 368 -9.59 8.49 -14.47
C SER A 368 -9.42 7.56 -13.24
N PRO A 369 -9.99 7.84 -12.05
CA PRO A 369 -9.73 7.10 -10.81
C PRO A 369 -10.56 5.82 -10.61
N ALA A 370 -11.06 5.17 -11.67
CA ALA A 370 -11.96 4.03 -11.53
C ALA A 370 -11.60 2.87 -12.48
N SER A 371 -10.51 2.15 -12.23
CA SER A 371 -10.40 0.71 -12.53
C SER A 371 -9.00 0.20 -12.18
N SER A 372 -8.94 -1.10 -11.88
CA SER A 372 -7.80 -1.89 -11.40
C SER A 372 -7.44 -1.63 -9.95
N VAL A 373 -7.33 -2.72 -9.18
CA VAL A 373 -6.59 -2.76 -7.91
C VAL A 373 -5.13 -2.55 -8.29
N PRO A 374 -4.54 -1.37 -8.07
CA PRO A 374 -3.15 -1.15 -8.36
C PRO A 374 -2.44 -1.39 -7.03
N ARG A 375 -1.74 -2.51 -6.89
CA ARG A 375 -0.44 -2.39 -6.21
C ARG A 375 0.45 -1.54 -7.11
N SER A 376 0.27 -0.23 -7.02
CA SER A 376 1.30 0.72 -7.39
C SER A 376 2.47 0.55 -6.41
N PRO A 377 3.69 0.93 -6.79
CA PRO A 377 4.92 0.43 -6.19
C PRO A 377 5.03 0.77 -4.69
N SER A 378 5.44 -0.23 -3.91
CA SER A 378 6.12 -0.09 -2.61
C SER A 378 5.57 0.96 -1.64
N TYR A 379 4.60 0.58 -0.81
CA TYR A 379 4.49 1.23 0.50
C TYR A 379 5.79 0.98 1.28
N PRO A 380 6.29 1.95 2.06
CA PRO A 380 7.45 1.74 2.89
C PRO A 380 7.12 0.59 3.85
N ILE A 381 7.76 -0.59 3.69
CA ILE A 381 7.48 -1.79 4.50
C ILE A 381 7.55 -1.45 6.00
N LYS A 382 8.45 -0.53 6.35
CA LYS A 382 8.64 0.00 7.70
C LYS A 382 7.45 0.77 8.26
N VAL A 383 6.62 1.43 7.44
CA VAL A 383 5.42 2.13 7.93
C VAL A 383 4.40 1.13 8.48
N LEU A 384 4.26 -0.04 7.85
CA LEU A 384 3.37 -1.10 8.32
C LEU A 384 3.86 -1.70 9.64
N GLU A 385 5.17 -1.81 9.85
CA GLU A 385 5.76 -2.26 11.11
C GLU A 385 5.49 -1.27 12.26
N PHE A 386 5.59 0.03 11.99
CA PHE A 386 5.45 1.07 13.03
C PHE A 386 4.04 1.64 13.22
N LYS A 387 3.03 1.19 12.46
CA LYS A 387 1.67 1.76 12.48
C LYS A 387 1.05 1.85 13.89
N ALA A 388 1.24 0.83 14.72
CA ALA A 388 0.72 0.80 16.09
C ALA A 388 1.44 1.81 17.00
N ALA A 389 2.77 1.88 16.89
CA ALA A 389 3.58 2.85 17.65
C ALA A 389 3.25 4.30 17.26
N LEU A 390 3.03 4.56 15.96
CA LEU A 390 2.62 5.87 15.46
C LEU A 390 1.23 6.27 15.96
N GLN A 391 0.28 5.32 15.97
CA GLN A 391 -1.07 5.55 16.48
C GLN A 391 -1.04 5.94 17.95
N GLN A 392 -0.30 5.21 18.78
CA GLN A 392 -0.22 5.51 20.22
C GLN A 392 0.42 6.87 20.52
N ARG A 393 1.35 7.35 19.67
CA ARG A 393 1.99 8.66 19.88
C ARG A 393 1.13 9.85 19.46
N LEU A 394 0.43 9.76 18.33
CA LEU A 394 -0.31 10.90 17.77
C LEU A 394 -1.80 10.87 18.05
N PHE A 395 -2.37 9.67 18.14
CA PHE A 395 -3.79 9.41 18.35
C PHE A 395 -4.02 8.46 19.54
N PRO A 396 -3.53 8.79 20.76
CA PRO A 396 -3.80 7.97 21.94
C PRO A 396 -5.30 8.02 22.24
N VAL A 397 -5.93 6.85 22.28
CA VAL A 397 -7.37 6.72 22.58
C VAL A 397 -7.56 6.82 24.10
N LEU A 398 -7.69 8.05 24.58
CA LEU A 398 -8.01 8.39 25.99
C LEU A 398 -9.50 8.15 26.29
N GLN A 399 -9.83 7.93 27.57
CA GLN A 399 -11.18 7.53 27.99
C GLN A 399 -12.16 8.69 28.22
N GLU A 400 -11.68 9.92 28.43
CA GLU A 400 -12.52 10.95 29.07
C GLU A 400 -12.99 12.09 28.14
N GLU A 401 -12.34 12.35 27.00
CA GLU A 401 -12.77 13.42 26.07
C GLU A 401 -12.42 13.15 24.59
N ILE A 402 -13.16 13.80 23.69
CA ILE A 402 -12.88 13.80 22.25
C ILE A 402 -11.77 14.79 21.93
N GLN A 403 -10.70 14.28 21.31
CA GLN A 403 -9.54 15.11 20.95
C GLN A 403 -9.68 15.68 19.54
N PHE A 404 -9.29 16.95 19.39
CA PHE A 404 -9.18 17.61 18.09
C PHE A 404 -7.72 17.63 17.63
N LYS A 405 -7.46 17.09 16.44
CA LYS A 405 -6.10 16.98 15.85
C LYS A 405 -6.10 17.46 14.39
N PRO A 406 -4.99 18.03 13.88
CA PRO A 406 -3.81 18.54 14.60
C PRO A 406 -4.13 19.77 15.46
N GLU A 407 -3.51 19.91 16.63
CA GLU A 407 -3.78 21.02 17.55
C GLU A 407 -3.45 22.39 16.94
N SER A 408 -2.40 22.49 16.12
CA SER A 408 -2.00 23.75 15.49
C SER A 408 -3.03 24.23 14.48
N LEU A 409 -3.53 23.32 13.64
CA LEU A 409 -4.58 23.63 12.66
C LEU A 409 -5.90 23.95 13.35
N CYS A 410 -6.31 23.18 14.37
CA CYS A 410 -7.53 23.45 15.13
C CYS A 410 -7.49 24.83 15.79
N LYS A 411 -6.39 25.19 16.46
CA LYS A 411 -6.22 26.52 17.06
C LYS A 411 -6.31 27.65 16.02
N LYS A 412 -5.72 27.45 14.83
CA LYS A 412 -5.80 28.42 13.73
C LYS A 412 -7.22 28.54 13.18
N LEU A 413 -7.89 27.43 12.88
CA LEU A 413 -9.26 27.41 12.39
C LEU A 413 -10.26 28.04 13.37
N PHE A 414 -10.15 27.73 14.67
CA PHE A 414 -11.06 28.26 15.68
C PHE A 414 -10.82 29.75 15.99
N SER A 415 -9.59 30.24 15.80
CA SER A 415 -9.29 31.67 15.91
C SER A 415 -9.76 32.45 14.69
N ASP A 416 -9.57 31.91 13.49
CA ASP A 416 -10.00 32.54 12.23
C ASP A 416 -11.54 32.54 12.09
N HIS A 417 -12.23 31.52 12.61
CA HIS A 417 -13.68 31.35 12.48
C HIS A 417 -14.38 31.16 13.83
N LYS A 418 -14.88 32.26 14.41
CA LYS A 418 -15.64 32.24 15.67
C LYS A 418 -16.90 31.38 15.55
N GLY A 419 -17.14 30.52 16.55
CA GLY A 419 -18.31 29.64 16.62
C GLY A 419 -18.12 28.24 16.01
N LEU A 420 -17.03 28.00 15.25
CA LEU A 420 -16.76 26.67 14.67
C LEU A 420 -16.52 25.59 15.75
N GLU A 421 -15.80 25.94 16.82
CA GLU A 421 -15.53 25.00 17.92
C GLU A 421 -16.82 24.59 18.64
N GLU A 422 -17.69 25.55 18.94
CA GLU A 422 -18.99 25.30 19.59
C GLU A 422 -19.93 24.50 18.68
N LEU A 423 -19.94 24.83 17.39
CA LEU A 423 -20.70 24.08 16.38
C LEU A 423 -20.27 22.61 16.36
N MET A 424 -18.97 22.34 16.28
CA MET A 424 -18.45 20.98 16.28
C MET A 424 -18.79 20.26 17.59
N LYS A 425 -18.55 20.88 18.74
CA LYS A 425 -18.90 20.31 20.05
C LYS A 425 -20.41 20.01 20.19
N SER A 426 -21.27 20.82 19.58
CA SER A 426 -22.73 20.59 19.60
C SER A 426 -23.14 19.38 18.76
N GLN A 427 -22.49 19.18 17.61
CA GLN A 427 -22.83 18.14 16.62
C GLN A 427 -22.27 16.76 16.98
N ILE A 428 -21.19 16.73 17.78
CA ILE A 428 -20.52 15.51 18.20
C ILE A 428 -21.20 14.84 19.41
N ARG A 429 -21.98 15.58 20.21
CA ARG A 429 -22.77 14.99 21.32
C ARG A 429 -23.81 14.04 20.73
N PRO A 430 -23.75 12.72 20.98
CA PRO A 430 -23.55 12.08 22.30
C PRO A 430 -22.24 11.28 22.47
N CYS A 431 -21.28 11.37 21.56
CA CYS A 431 -20.03 10.61 21.67
C CYS A 431 -19.18 11.14 22.84
N SER A 432 -18.77 10.25 23.75
CA SER A 432 -17.88 10.57 24.88
C SER A 432 -16.41 10.23 24.59
N GLN A 433 -16.15 9.26 23.71
CA GLN A 433 -14.80 8.74 23.44
C GLN A 433 -14.52 8.73 21.93
N GLY A 434 -13.50 9.47 21.49
CA GLY A 434 -13.18 9.57 20.07
C GLY A 434 -12.08 10.58 19.74
N ILE A 435 -11.80 10.70 18.44
CA ILE A 435 -10.85 11.67 17.88
C ILE A 435 -11.51 12.31 16.65
N VAL A 436 -11.37 13.63 16.52
CA VAL A 436 -11.75 14.39 15.34
C VAL A 436 -10.50 14.90 14.66
N ILE A 437 -10.35 14.51 13.40
CA ILE A 437 -9.17 14.81 12.59
C ILE A 437 -9.54 15.86 11.54
N PHE A 438 -9.07 17.08 11.74
CA PHE A 438 -9.23 18.20 10.82
C PHE A 438 -8.18 18.16 9.71
N SER A 439 -8.64 18.40 8.49
CA SER A 439 -7.81 18.73 7.34
C SER A 439 -8.41 19.94 6.62
N ARG A 440 -7.58 20.73 5.94
CA ARG A 440 -8.09 21.80 5.06
C ARG A 440 -8.85 21.21 3.86
N SER A 441 -8.50 20.00 3.41
CA SER A 441 -9.25 19.27 2.40
C SER A 441 -8.89 17.79 2.47
N TRP A 442 -9.80 16.99 3.02
CA TRP A 442 -9.65 15.53 3.01
C TRP A 442 -9.66 15.00 1.58
N ALA A 443 -10.33 15.68 0.64
CA ALA A 443 -10.29 15.35 -0.80
C ALA A 443 -8.86 15.37 -1.33
N SER A 444 -8.10 16.45 -1.08
CA SER A 444 -6.69 16.55 -1.47
C SER A 444 -5.86 15.44 -0.83
N ASP A 445 -6.12 15.10 0.43
CA ASP A 445 -5.37 14.07 1.16
C ASP A 445 -5.62 12.66 0.60
N VAL A 446 -6.83 12.42 0.07
CA VAL A 446 -7.18 11.19 -0.64
C VAL A 446 -6.92 11.26 -2.15
N GLY A 447 -6.29 12.32 -2.66
CA GLY A 447 -5.86 12.44 -4.07
C GLY A 447 -6.94 12.92 -5.04
N LEU A 448 -8.02 13.51 -4.53
CA LEU A 448 -9.02 14.23 -5.29
C LEU A 448 -8.65 15.72 -5.41
N ARG A 449 -9.32 16.45 -6.32
CA ARG A 449 -9.12 17.89 -6.47
C ARG A 449 -9.71 18.64 -5.28
N LYS A 450 -9.02 19.68 -4.83
CA LYS A 450 -9.50 20.61 -3.81
C LYS A 450 -10.60 21.49 -4.40
N GLU A 451 -11.69 21.63 -3.67
CA GLU A 451 -12.77 22.56 -4.00
C GLU A 451 -12.54 23.92 -3.34
N GLN A 452 -12.87 25.01 -4.01
CA GLN A 452 -12.57 26.37 -3.51
C GLN A 452 -13.54 26.81 -2.40
N ASP A 453 -14.76 26.30 -2.42
CA ASP A 453 -15.83 26.69 -1.47
C ASP A 453 -15.75 25.96 -0.11
N VAL A 454 -14.88 24.96 0.02
CA VAL A 454 -14.69 24.17 1.23
C VAL A 454 -13.68 24.84 2.15
N LEU A 455 -14.11 25.21 3.35
CA LEU A 455 -13.25 25.80 4.37
C LEU A 455 -12.29 24.77 4.97
N CYS A 456 -12.85 23.66 5.41
CA CYS A 456 -12.14 22.52 5.98
C CYS A 456 -13.06 21.29 6.06
N ASP A 457 -12.42 20.14 6.22
CA ASP A 457 -13.08 18.85 6.45
C ASP A 457 -12.66 18.29 7.82
N ALA A 458 -13.59 17.70 8.56
CA ALA A 458 -13.33 17.09 9.85
C ALA A 458 -13.86 15.65 9.90
N LEU A 459 -12.98 14.69 10.13
CA LEU A 459 -13.32 13.27 10.23
C LEU A 459 -13.47 12.87 11.70
N LEU A 460 -14.69 12.50 12.10
CA LEU A 460 -15.00 11.96 13.43
C LEU A 460 -14.82 10.44 13.44
N ILE A 461 -14.02 9.97 14.39
CA ILE A 461 -13.81 8.55 14.70
C ILE A 461 -14.10 8.36 16.19
N ALA A 462 -15.21 7.70 16.52
CA ALA A 462 -15.66 7.53 17.90
C ALA A 462 -16.21 6.13 18.16
N VAL A 463 -16.11 5.68 19.40
CA VAL A 463 -16.68 4.39 19.84
C VAL A 463 -18.21 4.47 19.80
N ASN A 464 -18.85 3.37 19.40
CA ASN A 464 -20.30 3.24 19.19
C ASN A 464 -20.87 4.21 18.13
N SER A 465 -20.03 4.71 17.23
CA SER A 465 -20.41 5.59 16.14
C SER A 465 -19.85 5.09 14.81
N PRO A 466 -20.55 5.27 13.69
CA PRO A 466 -19.92 5.20 12.37
C PRO A 466 -18.93 6.37 12.19
N LEU A 467 -18.05 6.28 11.19
CA LEU A 467 -17.21 7.42 10.81
C LEU A 467 -18.10 8.49 10.18
N VAL A 468 -17.88 9.74 10.56
CA VAL A 468 -18.62 10.88 10.01
C VAL A 468 -17.62 11.88 9.45
N LEU A 469 -17.78 12.24 8.18
CA LEU A 469 -17.01 13.28 7.51
C LEU A 469 -17.85 14.56 7.48
N TYR A 470 -17.45 15.53 8.27
CA TYR A 470 -18.04 16.87 8.26
C TYR A 470 -17.30 17.73 7.25
N THR A 471 -18.02 18.28 6.27
CA THR A 471 -17.48 19.24 5.30
C THR A 471 -18.08 20.61 5.61
N ILE A 472 -17.22 21.57 5.95
CA ILE A 472 -17.63 22.93 6.31
C ILE A 472 -17.44 23.85 5.09
N LEU A 473 -18.52 24.48 4.64
CA LEU A 473 -18.53 25.35 3.46
C LEU A 473 -18.49 26.84 3.84
N ILE A 474 -17.83 27.63 2.98
CA ILE A 474 -17.78 29.10 3.08
C ILE A 474 -19.04 29.72 2.46
N GLN A 475 -19.54 29.14 1.37
CA GLN A 475 -20.75 29.58 0.66
C GLN A 475 -21.81 28.48 0.60
N PRO A 476 -23.11 28.81 0.54
CA PRO A 476 -24.19 27.83 0.49
C PRO A 476 -24.37 27.23 -0.92
N SER A 477 -23.35 26.55 -1.43
CA SER A 477 -23.44 25.72 -2.65
C SER A 477 -23.73 24.25 -2.29
N GLU A 478 -24.97 23.97 -1.84
CA GLU A 478 -25.34 22.65 -1.29
C GLU A 478 -25.09 21.48 -2.27
N ARG A 479 -25.38 21.66 -3.56
CA ARG A 479 -25.23 20.58 -4.56
C ARG A 479 -23.77 20.20 -4.80
N GLU A 480 -22.90 21.19 -4.95
CA GLU A 480 -21.48 21.00 -5.23
C GLU A 480 -20.75 20.51 -3.98
N GLY A 481 -21.04 21.09 -2.83
CA GLY A 481 -20.52 20.62 -1.54
C GLY A 481 -20.92 19.18 -1.23
N LEU A 482 -22.15 18.78 -1.54
CA LEU A 482 -22.62 17.40 -1.30
C LEU A 482 -21.93 16.39 -2.22
N ALA A 483 -21.74 16.75 -3.50
CA ALA A 483 -20.98 15.93 -4.44
C ALA A 483 -19.52 15.78 -3.98
N TYR A 484 -18.90 16.87 -3.53
CA TYR A 484 -17.56 16.86 -2.94
C TYR A 484 -17.48 15.94 -1.72
N ALA A 485 -18.36 16.12 -0.73
CA ALA A 485 -18.33 15.35 0.53
C ALA A 485 -18.54 13.86 0.27
N ARG A 486 -19.45 13.50 -0.65
CA ARG A 486 -19.68 12.10 -1.06
C ARG A 486 -18.48 11.49 -1.77
N SER A 487 -17.90 12.21 -2.73
CA SER A 487 -16.72 11.72 -3.47
C SER A 487 -15.53 11.50 -2.53
N THR A 488 -15.36 12.40 -1.56
CA THR A 488 -14.32 12.32 -0.53
C THR A 488 -14.55 11.14 0.41
N ALA A 489 -15.79 10.98 0.92
CA ALA A 489 -16.16 9.86 1.78
C ALA A 489 -15.95 8.50 1.09
N TYR A 490 -16.35 8.39 -0.19
CA TYR A 490 -16.15 7.20 -1.01
C TYR A 490 -14.67 6.86 -1.16
N GLN A 491 -13.85 7.83 -1.57
CA GLN A 491 -12.41 7.62 -1.77
C GLN A 491 -11.69 7.31 -0.46
N LEU A 492 -12.08 7.95 0.65
CA LEU A 492 -11.53 7.65 1.97
C LEU A 492 -11.82 6.20 2.39
N LYS A 493 -13.07 5.74 2.23
CA LYS A 493 -13.44 4.33 2.46
C LYS A 493 -12.59 3.38 1.61
N GLN A 494 -12.44 3.67 0.31
CA GLN A 494 -11.65 2.84 -0.59
C GLN A 494 -10.18 2.78 -0.18
N LYS A 495 -9.56 3.92 0.16
CA LYS A 495 -8.16 3.96 0.60
C LYS A 495 -7.93 3.26 1.94
N LEU A 496 -8.86 3.35 2.89
CA LEU A 496 -8.77 2.63 4.15
C LEU A 496 -8.67 1.11 3.96
N GLY A 497 -9.46 0.56 3.03
CA GLY A 497 -9.40 -0.88 2.70
C GLY A 497 -8.19 -1.26 1.84
N THR A 498 -7.91 -0.50 0.78
CA THR A 498 -6.89 -0.85 -0.23
C THR A 498 -5.46 -0.50 0.19
N VAL A 499 -5.26 0.69 0.77
CA VAL A 499 -3.97 1.23 1.18
C VAL A 499 -3.72 0.95 2.66
N GLY A 500 -4.70 1.29 3.50
CA GLY A 500 -4.61 1.11 4.95
C GLY A 500 -4.69 -0.35 5.40
N GLY A 501 -5.22 -1.23 4.54
CA GLY A 501 -5.39 -2.65 4.85
C GLY A 501 -6.43 -2.92 5.93
N TYR A 502 -7.37 -1.99 6.16
CA TYR A 502 -8.44 -2.19 7.13
C TYR A 502 -9.35 -3.32 6.67
N THR A 503 -9.54 -4.33 7.53
CA THR A 503 -10.31 -5.53 7.20
C THR A 503 -11.70 -5.56 7.81
N GLY A 504 -12.08 -4.59 8.66
CA GLY A 504 -13.39 -4.48 9.29
C GLY A 504 -14.48 -3.95 8.35
N LYS A 505 -15.74 -3.92 8.81
CA LYS A 505 -16.83 -3.24 8.10
C LYS A 505 -16.72 -1.74 8.39
N VAL A 506 -16.66 -0.90 7.36
CA VAL A 506 -16.51 0.55 7.52
C VAL A 506 -17.41 1.30 6.55
N CYS A 507 -18.03 2.35 7.05
CA CYS A 507 -18.75 3.35 6.26
C CYS A 507 -18.25 4.74 6.67
N VAL A 508 -18.36 5.72 5.77
CA VAL A 508 -18.03 7.12 6.05
C VAL A 508 -19.27 7.93 5.68
N ILE A 509 -19.94 8.52 6.67
CA ILE A 509 -21.17 9.30 6.46
C ILE A 509 -20.78 10.76 6.21
N PRO A 510 -21.01 11.32 4.99
CA PRO A 510 -20.80 12.73 4.75
C PRO A 510 -21.91 13.56 5.41
N LYS A 511 -21.54 14.69 6.02
CA LYS A 511 -22.45 15.69 6.56
C LYS A 511 -21.97 17.09 6.21
N LEU A 512 -22.88 17.93 5.70
CA LEU A 512 -22.56 19.31 5.37
C LEU A 512 -22.83 20.28 6.52
N MET A 513 -21.99 21.30 6.64
CA MET A 513 -22.12 22.36 7.65
C MET A 513 -21.80 23.74 7.07
N HIS A 514 -22.48 24.77 7.59
CA HIS A 514 -22.32 26.17 7.19
C HIS A 514 -22.03 27.07 8.40
N LEU A 515 -21.19 28.10 8.22
CA LEU A 515 -20.97 29.19 9.18
C LEU A 515 -21.46 30.54 8.59
N PRO A 516 -22.13 31.43 9.36
CA PRO A 516 -22.58 31.31 10.75
C PRO A 516 -24.03 30.76 10.83
N SER A 517 -24.26 29.80 11.72
CA SER A 517 -25.48 29.01 11.77
C SER A 517 -26.65 29.74 12.44
N THR A 518 -27.53 30.35 11.64
CA THR A 518 -28.93 30.56 12.07
C THR A 518 -29.71 29.33 11.63
N ARG A 519 -29.77 28.31 12.51
CA ARG A 519 -30.54 27.05 12.36
C ARG A 519 -30.35 26.33 11.01
N CYS A 520 -29.33 25.48 10.91
CA CYS A 520 -29.40 24.36 9.97
C CYS A 520 -30.49 23.40 10.48
N GLU A 521 -31.70 23.50 9.95
CA GLU A 521 -32.57 22.33 9.91
C GLU A 521 -31.83 21.27 9.08
N PRO A 522 -31.73 20.01 9.55
CA PRO A 522 -31.08 18.96 8.80
C PRO A 522 -31.92 18.69 7.55
N CYS A 523 -31.57 19.32 6.43
CA CYS A 523 -32.13 19.00 5.10
C CYS A 523 -31.53 17.70 4.54
N GLU A 524 -31.07 16.79 5.40
CA GLU A 524 -30.44 15.53 5.03
C GLU A 524 -31.37 14.37 5.43
N ILE A 525 -31.85 13.63 4.43
CA ILE A 525 -32.47 12.33 4.64
C ILE A 525 -31.42 11.46 5.35
N PRO A 526 -31.66 10.96 6.57
CA PRO A 526 -30.65 10.27 7.35
C PRO A 526 -30.20 8.98 6.64
N VAL A 527 -28.91 8.90 6.37
CA VAL A 527 -28.27 7.72 5.80
C VAL A 527 -28.06 6.69 6.91
N TYR A 528 -28.91 5.67 6.96
CA TYR A 528 -28.82 4.61 7.96
C TYR A 528 -27.90 3.48 7.49
N TYR A 529 -26.99 3.07 8.36
CA TYR A 529 -26.17 1.88 8.19
C TYR A 529 -26.52 0.83 9.26
N PRO A 530 -26.31 -0.47 8.97
CA PRO A 530 -26.44 -1.52 9.97
C PRO A 530 -25.51 -1.28 11.18
N GLN A 531 -25.91 -1.76 12.36
CA GLN A 531 -25.13 -1.61 13.59
C GLN A 531 -23.71 -2.20 13.49
N SER A 532 -23.51 -3.19 12.64
CA SER A 532 -22.21 -3.82 12.34
C SER A 532 -21.18 -2.88 11.68
N TYR A 533 -21.58 -1.68 11.26
CA TYR A 533 -20.70 -0.65 10.69
C TYR A 533 -20.30 0.42 11.72
N GLN A 534 -20.76 0.31 12.97
CA GLN A 534 -20.33 1.15 14.07
C GLN A 534 -19.10 0.53 14.73
N LEU A 535 -18.17 1.35 15.20
CA LEU A 535 -16.98 0.87 15.91
C LEU A 535 -17.39 0.40 17.31
N ALA A 536 -17.43 -0.91 17.54
CA ALA A 536 -18.02 -1.47 18.76
C ALA A 536 -17.14 -1.29 19.99
N ASN A 537 -15.81 -1.26 19.80
CA ASN A 537 -14.84 -1.22 20.90
C ASN A 537 -13.61 -0.37 20.56
N LYS A 538 -12.74 -0.20 21.56
CA LYS A 538 -11.49 0.55 21.44
C LYS A 538 -10.52 -0.10 20.44
N GLU A 539 -10.47 -1.43 20.37
CA GLU A 539 -9.55 -2.17 19.50
C GLU A 539 -9.88 -1.92 18.01
N GLU A 540 -11.16 -1.96 17.63
CA GLU A 540 -11.61 -1.66 16.27
C GLU A 540 -11.31 -0.21 15.88
N MET A 541 -11.43 0.72 16.84
CA MET A 541 -11.04 2.12 16.65
C MET A 541 -9.52 2.25 16.44
N GLU A 542 -8.70 1.54 17.22
CA GLU A 542 -7.23 1.54 17.07
C GLU A 542 -6.81 0.92 15.74
N ASP A 543 -7.42 -0.19 15.31
CA ASP A 543 -7.17 -0.83 14.02
C ASP A 543 -7.49 0.10 12.84
N LEU A 544 -8.61 0.82 12.95
CA LEU A 544 -9.00 1.83 11.96
C LEU A 544 -8.03 3.01 11.93
N LEU A 545 -7.62 3.52 13.10
CA LEU A 545 -6.64 4.60 13.20
C LEU A 545 -5.28 4.18 12.62
N GLN A 546 -4.84 2.94 12.87
CA GLN A 546 -3.63 2.38 12.27
C GLN A 546 -3.74 2.35 10.74
N ALA A 547 -4.88 1.93 10.18
CA ALA A 547 -5.11 1.97 8.74
C ALA A 547 -5.11 3.41 8.20
N LEU A 548 -5.72 4.35 8.93
CA LEU A 548 -5.75 5.76 8.56
C LEU A 548 -4.36 6.39 8.56
N ILE A 549 -3.47 6.00 9.47
CA ILE A 549 -2.08 6.48 9.50
C ILE A 549 -1.35 6.12 8.21
N VAL A 550 -1.50 4.88 7.73
CA VAL A 550 -0.89 4.43 6.47
C VAL A 550 -1.43 5.27 5.30
N VAL A 551 -2.74 5.51 5.25
CA VAL A 551 -3.36 6.37 4.22
C VAL A 551 -2.84 7.81 4.32
N SER A 552 -2.77 8.35 5.53
CA SER A 552 -2.40 9.76 5.79
C SER A 552 -0.94 10.03 5.46
N LEU A 553 -0.02 9.10 5.77
CA LEU A 553 1.40 9.21 5.44
C LEU A 553 1.68 9.28 3.93
N CYS A 554 0.74 8.80 3.12
CA CYS A 554 0.82 8.86 1.66
C CYS A 554 0.30 10.18 1.08
N SER A 555 -0.22 11.09 1.91
CA SER A 555 -0.67 12.42 1.51
C SER A 555 0.41 13.49 1.74
N ARG A 556 0.19 14.70 1.22
CA ARG A 556 1.05 15.89 1.43
C ARG A 556 0.49 16.84 2.51
N SER A 557 -0.32 16.33 3.42
CA SER A 557 -1.01 17.13 4.44
C SER A 557 -0.14 17.45 5.66
N LEU A 558 -0.61 18.39 6.49
CA LEU A 558 -0.01 18.68 7.79
C LEU A 558 0.03 17.43 8.70
N LEU A 559 -1.01 16.60 8.66
CA LEU A 559 -1.07 15.33 9.39
C LEU A 559 0.02 14.36 8.93
N SER A 560 0.20 14.23 7.61
CA SER A 560 1.30 13.44 7.04
C SER A 560 2.67 13.93 7.51
N HIS A 561 2.84 15.24 7.69
CA HIS A 561 4.07 15.80 8.22
C HIS A 561 4.33 15.40 9.66
N GLN A 562 3.35 15.60 10.55
CA GLN A 562 3.50 15.23 11.96
C GLN A 562 3.75 13.72 12.12
N LEU A 563 3.01 12.90 11.37
CA LEU A 563 3.20 11.45 11.31
C LEU A 563 4.59 11.08 10.76
N GLY A 564 5.05 11.77 9.72
CA GLY A 564 6.36 11.54 9.12
C GLY A 564 7.51 11.86 10.07
N CYS A 565 7.41 12.93 10.85
CA CYS A 565 8.40 13.28 11.86
C CYS A 565 8.51 12.21 12.95
N GLU A 566 7.37 11.72 13.45
CA GLU A 566 7.34 10.61 14.41
C GLU A 566 7.86 9.31 13.82
N PHE A 567 7.56 9.03 12.55
CA PHE A 567 8.09 7.88 11.83
C PHE A 567 9.62 7.92 11.73
N PHE A 568 10.19 9.07 11.37
CA PHE A 568 11.65 9.24 11.36
C PHE A 568 12.25 9.10 12.77
N ASN A 569 11.59 9.62 13.82
CA ASN A 569 12.05 9.45 15.20
C ASN A 569 12.09 7.98 15.65
N LEU A 570 11.16 7.15 15.16
CA LEU A 570 11.13 5.69 15.38
C LEU A 570 12.25 4.99 14.61
N LEU A 571 12.48 5.35 13.35
CA LEU A 571 13.60 4.80 12.56
C LEU A 571 14.95 5.12 13.21
N ILE A 572 15.13 6.34 13.72
CA ILE A 572 16.33 6.72 14.47
C ILE A 572 16.47 5.85 15.72
N ALA A 573 15.38 5.62 16.47
CA ALA A 573 15.42 4.76 17.65
C ALA A 573 15.84 3.32 17.32
N GLU A 574 15.28 2.73 16.27
CA GLU A 574 15.65 1.39 15.78
C GLU A 574 17.13 1.31 15.41
N GLN A 575 17.63 2.32 14.69
CA GLN A 575 19.05 2.42 14.33
C GLN A 575 19.95 2.54 15.56
N CYS A 576 19.55 3.37 16.54
CA CYS A 576 20.27 3.50 17.80
C CYS A 576 20.32 2.18 18.57
N GLU A 577 19.26 1.37 18.57
CA GLU A 577 19.28 0.03 19.19
C GLU A 577 20.20 -0.96 18.46
N LEU A 578 20.32 -0.86 17.14
CA LEU A 578 21.28 -1.67 16.38
C LEU A 578 22.73 -1.23 16.62
N LEU A 579 22.94 0.07 16.84
CA LEU A 579 24.25 0.62 17.18
C LEU A 579 24.64 0.30 18.62
N SER A 580 23.70 0.37 19.57
CA SER A 580 23.94 0.12 21.00
C SER A 580 24.48 -1.29 21.28
N LYS A 581 24.12 -2.29 20.47
CA LYS A 581 24.71 -3.64 20.55
C LYS A 581 26.25 -3.63 20.45
N ASN A 582 26.81 -2.72 19.65
CA ASN A 582 28.27 -2.58 19.47
C ASN A 582 28.95 -1.87 20.65
N LEU A 583 28.19 -1.26 21.59
CA LEU A 583 28.77 -0.74 22.84
C LEU A 583 29.40 -1.85 23.68
N ARG A 584 28.93 -3.10 23.53
CA ARG A 584 29.53 -4.28 24.20
C ARG A 584 30.85 -4.68 23.56
N GLU A 585 30.92 -4.62 22.24
CA GLU A 585 32.01 -5.18 21.43
C GLU A 585 33.16 -4.18 21.22
N THR A 586 32.83 -2.92 20.95
CA THR A 586 33.80 -1.90 20.52
C THR A 586 33.74 -0.66 21.39
N ARG A 587 34.87 -0.33 22.01
CA ARG A 587 35.05 0.91 22.81
C ARG A 587 35.39 2.12 21.95
N GLU A 588 36.01 1.90 20.79
CA GLU A 588 36.31 2.92 19.78
C GLU A 588 35.58 2.55 18.48
N LEU A 589 34.82 3.47 17.87
CA LEU A 589 34.04 3.20 16.66
C LEU A 589 33.92 4.43 15.75
N PHE A 590 34.23 4.25 14.45
CA PHE A 590 34.00 5.24 13.41
C PHE A 590 32.65 4.99 12.72
N ILE A 591 31.76 5.97 12.74
CA ILE A 591 30.40 5.87 12.20
C ILE A 591 30.28 6.80 11.00
N HIS A 592 30.24 6.22 9.81
CA HIS A 592 30.02 6.94 8.56
C HIS A 592 28.52 7.06 8.31
N CYS A 593 28.04 8.30 8.26
CA CYS A 593 26.64 8.61 8.06
C CYS A 593 26.48 9.45 6.80
N PHE A 594 25.60 9.03 5.90
CA PHE A 594 25.32 9.80 4.71
C PHE A 594 24.47 11.05 5.02
N PRO A 595 24.45 12.03 4.11
CA PRO A 595 23.55 13.17 4.21
C PRO A 595 22.08 12.72 4.34
N GLY A 596 21.33 13.30 5.28
CA GLY A 596 19.94 12.93 5.57
C GLY A 596 19.76 11.80 6.59
N THR A 597 20.85 11.20 7.11
CA THR A 597 20.80 10.17 8.16
C THR A 597 20.64 10.73 9.58
N ARG A 598 20.54 12.05 9.75
CA ARG A 598 20.37 12.75 11.05
C ARG A 598 21.41 12.34 12.09
N LYS A 599 22.68 12.54 11.72
CA LYS A 599 23.89 12.23 12.51
C LYS A 599 23.76 12.66 13.96
N THR A 600 23.46 13.94 14.18
CA THR A 600 23.36 14.55 15.50
C THR A 600 22.24 13.92 16.34
N ALA A 601 21.08 13.63 15.75
CA ALA A 601 19.99 12.95 16.48
C ALA A 601 20.38 11.54 16.94
N ILE A 602 21.11 10.80 16.11
CA ILE A 602 21.66 9.49 16.47
C ILE A 602 22.72 9.62 17.59
N ALA A 603 23.60 10.62 17.50
CA ALA A 603 24.64 10.88 18.49
C ALA A 603 24.05 11.21 19.88
N ILE A 604 23.03 12.08 19.94
CA ILE A 604 22.33 12.43 21.20
C ILE A 604 21.73 11.18 21.85
N LYS A 605 20.98 10.37 21.10
CA LYS A 605 20.37 9.14 21.63
C LYS A 605 21.40 8.12 22.09
N ILE A 606 22.55 8.05 21.41
CA ILE A 606 23.64 7.16 21.84
C ILE A 606 24.26 7.63 23.15
N MET A 607 24.41 8.93 23.37
CA MET A 607 24.88 9.45 24.67
C MET A 607 23.95 9.03 25.81
N GLU A 608 22.63 9.07 25.59
CA GLU A 608 21.64 8.56 26.55
C GLU A 608 21.80 7.04 26.77
N LYS A 609 22.00 6.26 25.70
CA LYS A 609 22.23 4.81 25.81
C LYS A 609 23.54 4.48 26.51
N ILE A 610 24.61 5.25 26.32
CA ILE A 610 25.88 5.11 27.07
C ILE A 610 25.63 5.37 28.55
N LYS A 611 24.89 6.43 28.88
CA LYS A 611 24.50 6.74 30.27
C LYS A 611 23.77 5.55 30.91
N ASP A 612 22.75 5.03 30.23
CA ASP A 612 21.93 3.93 30.73
C ASP A 612 22.70 2.61 30.82
N PHE A 613 23.54 2.30 29.83
CA PHE A 613 24.28 1.05 29.75
C PHE A 613 25.45 0.97 30.76
N PHE A 614 26.17 2.07 30.98
CA PHE A 614 27.30 2.12 31.92
C PHE A 614 26.90 2.64 33.31
N HIS A 615 25.63 2.99 33.52
CA HIS A 615 25.12 3.61 34.75
C HIS A 615 25.97 4.80 35.22
N CYS A 616 26.47 5.61 34.27
CA CYS A 616 27.38 6.72 34.53
C CYS A 616 26.64 8.04 34.74
N LYS A 617 27.28 8.99 35.43
CA LYS A 617 26.70 10.33 35.63
C LYS A 617 26.80 11.12 34.32
N PRO A 618 25.81 11.98 33.98
CA PRO A 618 25.87 12.79 32.76
C PRO A 618 27.14 13.64 32.63
N LYS A 619 27.72 14.05 33.76
CA LYS A 619 28.99 14.80 33.84
C LYS A 619 30.24 13.99 33.47
N GLU A 620 30.12 12.68 33.24
CA GLU A 620 31.19 11.78 32.82
C GLU A 620 31.20 11.52 31.29
N ILE A 621 30.18 12.02 30.58
CA ILE A 621 30.05 11.94 29.12
C ILE A 621 30.26 13.33 28.52
N LEU A 622 31.14 13.42 27.52
CA LEU A 622 31.46 14.64 26.81
C LEU A 622 31.06 14.55 25.32
N TYR A 623 30.31 15.52 24.87
CA TYR A 623 30.02 15.76 23.46
C TYR A 623 30.93 16.86 22.90
N VAL A 624 31.51 16.63 21.73
CA VAL A 624 32.42 17.58 21.07
C VAL A 624 31.93 17.85 19.64
N CYS A 625 31.84 19.12 19.27
CA CYS A 625 31.43 19.58 17.94
C CYS A 625 32.19 20.83 17.49
N GLU A 626 32.02 21.30 16.25
CA GLU A 626 32.67 22.55 15.78
C GLU A 626 31.78 23.79 16.02
N SER A 627 30.47 23.71 15.78
CA SER A 627 29.54 24.85 15.86
C SER A 627 29.04 25.13 17.28
N ASP A 628 29.04 26.42 17.68
CA ASP A 628 28.45 26.86 18.94
C ASP A 628 26.93 26.68 18.99
N SER A 629 26.23 26.85 17.87
CA SER A 629 24.77 26.63 17.80
C SER A 629 24.40 25.17 18.03
N LEU A 630 25.22 24.24 17.52
CA LEU A 630 25.04 22.81 17.74
C LEU A 630 25.32 22.42 19.20
N LYS A 631 26.36 22.99 19.81
CA LYS A 631 26.67 22.81 21.22
C LYS A 631 25.49 23.24 22.11
N ASP A 632 24.94 24.43 21.87
CA ASP A 632 23.82 24.96 22.66
C ASP A 632 22.55 24.11 22.48
N TYR A 633 22.30 23.63 21.25
CA TYR A 633 21.21 22.70 20.96
C TYR A 633 21.35 21.37 21.75
N VAL A 634 22.53 20.76 21.75
CA VAL A 634 22.79 19.50 22.46
C VAL A 634 22.73 19.66 23.98
N LEU A 635 23.17 20.81 24.53
CA LEU A 635 23.04 21.13 25.96
C LEU A 635 21.59 21.24 26.42
N GLN A 636 20.68 21.68 25.55
CA GLN A 636 19.25 21.78 25.87
C GLN A 636 18.52 20.44 25.70
N GLN A 637 19.00 19.57 24.81
CA GLN A 637 18.40 18.25 24.56
C GLN A 637 18.93 17.15 25.49
N SER A 638 20.13 17.31 26.06
CA SER A 638 20.77 16.28 26.88
C SER A 638 21.31 16.84 28.20
N THR A 639 21.42 15.97 29.21
CA THR A 639 21.98 16.35 30.54
C THR A 639 23.52 16.29 30.59
N CYS A 640 24.17 15.95 29.48
CA CYS A 640 25.61 15.72 29.36
C CYS A 640 26.40 17.00 29.09
N GLN A 641 27.73 16.96 29.28
CA GLN A 641 28.58 18.10 28.94
C GLN A 641 28.78 18.18 27.42
N ALA A 642 28.62 19.36 26.83
CA ALA A 642 28.93 19.62 25.42
C ALA A 642 29.89 20.80 25.29
N VAL A 643 30.89 20.68 24.42
CA VAL A 643 31.90 21.72 24.18
C VAL A 643 32.24 21.82 22.70
N THR A 644 32.70 23.00 22.27
CA THR A 644 33.31 23.14 20.94
C THR A 644 34.73 22.57 20.93
N ARG A 645 35.24 22.17 19.76
CA ARG A 645 36.61 21.69 19.57
C ARG A 645 37.64 22.67 20.15
N LYS A 646 37.48 23.97 19.90
CA LYS A 646 38.37 25.02 20.44
C LYS A 646 38.45 24.95 21.97
N THR A 647 37.30 24.87 22.63
CA THR A 647 37.19 24.76 24.09
C THR A 647 37.72 23.40 24.58
N PHE A 648 37.47 22.32 23.83
CA PHE A 648 37.98 21.00 24.13
C PHE A 648 39.52 20.97 24.14
N MET A 649 40.18 21.64 23.20
CA MET A 649 41.65 21.66 23.14
C MET A 649 42.27 22.47 24.29
N GLN A 650 41.63 23.56 24.70
CA GLN A 650 42.11 24.42 25.80
C GLN A 650 41.81 23.84 27.20
N GLY A 651 40.73 23.06 27.35
CA GLY A 651 40.26 22.54 28.63
C GLY A 651 40.96 21.26 29.12
N LYS A 652 40.89 21.04 30.45
CA LYS A 652 41.25 19.78 31.13
C LYS A 652 39.99 19.05 31.59
N PHE A 653 39.82 17.80 31.15
CA PHE A 653 38.60 17.01 31.37
C PHE A 653 38.86 15.79 32.27
N LEU A 654 39.22 16.03 33.53
CA LEU A 654 39.67 14.97 34.45
C LEU A 654 38.56 13.99 34.90
N LYS A 655 37.29 14.38 34.79
CA LYS A 655 36.13 13.58 35.22
C LYS A 655 35.43 12.85 34.07
N ILE A 656 35.87 13.07 32.82
CA ILE A 656 35.24 12.50 31.63
C ILE A 656 35.78 11.10 31.39
N LYS A 657 34.87 10.16 31.12
CA LYS A 657 35.16 8.76 30.78
C LYS A 657 34.74 8.42 29.36
N HIS A 658 33.66 9.02 28.87
CA HIS A 658 33.12 8.72 27.54
C HIS A 658 33.10 9.99 26.68
N ILE A 659 33.50 9.88 25.42
CA ILE A 659 33.53 10.99 24.47
C ILE A 659 32.78 10.57 23.20
N VAL A 660 31.84 11.43 22.79
CA VAL A 660 31.17 11.36 21.50
C VAL A 660 31.53 12.61 20.71
N VAL A 661 32.04 12.43 19.50
CA VAL A 661 32.44 13.56 18.64
C VAL A 661 31.58 13.55 17.39
N ASP A 662 30.94 14.68 17.11
CA ASP A 662 30.10 14.89 15.93
C ASP A 662 30.73 15.90 14.98
N GLU A 663 30.33 15.86 13.70
CA GLU A 663 30.81 16.71 12.61
C GLU A 663 32.34 16.71 12.43
N THR A 664 32.98 15.56 12.65
CA THR A 664 34.45 15.45 12.57
C THR A 664 35.02 15.81 11.20
N GLU A 665 34.21 15.76 10.13
CA GLU A 665 34.56 16.23 8.79
C GLU A 665 34.78 17.75 8.68
N LYS A 666 34.31 18.51 9.67
CA LYS A 666 34.42 19.98 9.72
C LYS A 666 35.53 20.48 10.64
N PHE A 667 36.24 19.58 11.33
CA PHE A 667 37.26 19.96 12.30
C PHE A 667 38.51 20.41 11.57
N CYS A 668 39.19 21.44 12.11
CA CYS A 668 40.48 21.90 11.61
C CYS A 668 41.61 21.50 12.58
N SER A 669 42.80 21.20 12.05
CA SER A 669 44.00 20.85 12.84
C SER A 669 44.73 22.05 13.48
N GLN A 670 44.23 23.29 13.30
CA GLN A 670 44.88 24.53 13.75
C GLN A 670 45.23 24.58 15.26
N TYR A 671 44.55 23.80 16.12
CA TYR A 671 44.79 23.78 17.58
C TYR A 671 45.43 22.48 18.09
N GLY A 672 46.03 21.68 17.20
CA GLY A 672 46.70 20.41 17.52
C GLY A 672 45.84 19.16 17.27
N ASP A 673 46.41 17.99 17.54
CA ASP A 673 45.77 16.69 17.33
C ASP A 673 44.71 16.39 18.42
N TRP A 674 43.47 16.74 18.11
CA TRP A 674 42.31 16.51 18.96
C TRP A 674 41.98 15.02 19.14
N TYR A 675 42.26 14.19 18.12
CA TYR A 675 41.94 12.75 18.14
C TYR A 675 42.86 12.01 19.13
N THR A 676 44.16 12.31 19.11
CA THR A 676 45.10 11.77 20.11
C THR A 676 44.74 12.22 21.53
N LYS A 677 44.29 13.48 21.70
CA LYS A 677 43.78 13.96 22.99
C LYS A 677 42.55 13.17 23.45
N ALA A 678 41.53 13.02 22.61
CA ALA A 678 40.32 12.26 22.93
C ALA A 678 40.62 10.78 23.27
N LYS A 679 41.57 10.17 22.55
CA LYS A 679 42.05 8.81 22.81
C LYS A 679 42.77 8.70 24.14
N SER A 680 43.60 9.68 24.49
CA SER A 680 44.30 9.68 25.79
C SER A 680 43.37 9.78 27.00
N ILE A 681 42.24 10.49 26.87
CA ILE A 681 41.23 10.65 27.92
C ILE A 681 40.39 9.37 28.07
N THR A 682 39.94 8.78 26.96
CA THR A 682 39.09 7.57 26.98
C THR A 682 39.88 6.28 27.21
N HIS A 683 41.16 6.25 26.80
CA HIS A 683 42.05 5.09 26.87
C HIS A 683 43.41 5.49 27.47
N PRO A 684 43.49 5.79 28.78
CA PRO A 684 44.74 6.21 29.43
C PRO A 684 45.80 5.09 29.37
N LYS A 685 47.04 5.45 29.00
CA LYS A 685 48.17 4.51 28.85
C LYS A 685 48.82 4.08 30.18
N VAL A 686 48.58 4.81 31.28
CA VAL A 686 49.25 4.58 32.56
C VAL A 686 48.48 3.55 33.38
N ARG A 687 49.06 2.34 33.51
CA ARG A 687 48.71 1.37 34.57
C ARG A 687 49.21 1.95 35.89
N ALA A 688 48.32 2.53 36.70
CA ALA A 688 48.66 2.74 38.10
C ALA A 688 48.85 1.35 38.73
N ALA A 689 50.01 1.10 39.32
CA ALA A 689 50.32 -0.16 39.98
C ALA A 689 49.27 -0.42 41.08
N GLY A 690 48.46 -1.47 40.93
CA GLY A 690 47.51 -1.94 41.95
C GLY A 690 46.03 -1.91 41.59
N SER A 691 45.59 -1.41 40.43
CA SER A 691 44.18 -1.55 40.01
C SER A 691 44.03 -2.48 38.80
N GLU A 692 43.73 -3.75 39.07
CA GLU A 692 43.19 -4.63 38.03
C GLU A 692 41.80 -4.09 37.62
N ASN A 693 41.68 -3.64 36.37
CA ASN A 693 40.46 -3.12 35.71
C ASN A 693 40.12 -1.62 35.87
N LEU A 694 40.91 -0.71 35.26
CA LEU A 694 40.35 0.58 34.84
C LEU A 694 39.43 0.37 33.62
N PRO A 695 38.13 0.72 33.68
CA PRO A 695 37.23 0.55 32.55
C PRO A 695 37.64 1.50 31.41
N ARG A 696 37.92 0.93 30.23
CA ARG A 696 38.13 1.71 29.00
C ARG A 696 36.85 2.52 28.72
N GLY A 697 37.05 3.81 28.51
CA GLY A 697 36.01 4.74 28.07
C GLY A 697 35.50 4.42 26.67
N VAL A 698 34.38 5.04 26.29
CA VAL A 698 33.82 4.93 24.93
C VAL A 698 34.26 6.15 24.12
N LEU A 699 34.77 5.94 22.91
CA LEU A 699 35.14 6.97 21.93
C LEU A 699 34.43 6.71 20.61
N TRP A 700 33.31 7.38 20.36
CA TRP A 700 32.55 7.21 19.12
C TRP A 700 32.61 8.48 18.28
N LEU A 701 32.90 8.31 16.99
CA LEU A 701 33.18 9.39 16.05
C LEU A 701 32.16 9.35 14.92
N PHE A 702 31.37 10.40 14.76
CA PHE A 702 30.42 10.55 13.66
C PHE A 702 31.05 11.41 12.57
N LEU A 703 30.98 10.93 11.33
CA LEU A 703 31.49 11.64 10.16
C LEU A 703 30.58 11.51 8.94
N ASP A 704 30.53 12.57 8.15
CA ASP A 704 29.95 12.58 6.81
C ASP A 704 31.03 12.57 5.72
N PRO A 705 31.12 11.50 4.91
CA PRO A 705 32.13 11.43 3.87
C PRO A 705 31.86 12.33 2.66
N PHE A 706 30.64 12.85 2.49
CA PHE A 706 30.24 13.67 1.34
C PHE A 706 30.23 15.19 1.63
N GLN A 707 30.34 15.61 2.90
CA GLN A 707 30.32 17.02 3.31
C GLN A 707 31.69 17.53 3.80
N VAL A 708 32.80 17.00 3.26
CA VAL A 708 34.16 17.41 3.62
C VAL A 708 34.51 18.74 2.94
N HIS A 709 34.74 19.81 3.71
CA HIS A 709 34.90 21.17 3.17
C HIS A 709 36.33 21.75 3.26
N HIS A 710 37.23 21.19 4.07
CA HIS A 710 38.56 21.78 4.28
C HIS A 710 39.64 21.08 3.45
N ALA A 711 40.55 21.88 2.87
CA ALA A 711 41.77 21.41 2.22
C ALA A 711 42.88 21.08 3.24
N ASP A 712 42.78 21.63 4.46
CA ASP A 712 43.67 21.34 5.58
C ASP A 712 43.31 20.03 6.27
N GLY A 713 44.28 19.34 6.88
CA GLY A 713 44.03 18.06 7.53
C GLY A 713 43.04 18.16 8.70
N ASN A 714 41.98 17.34 8.70
CA ASN A 714 40.94 17.33 9.73
C ASN A 714 41.38 16.74 11.09
N GLY A 715 42.64 16.29 11.21
CA GLY A 715 43.18 15.62 12.39
C GLY A 715 42.69 14.17 12.59
N LEU A 716 41.84 13.66 11.70
CA LEU A 716 41.43 12.25 11.68
C LEU A 716 42.53 11.37 11.06
N PRO A 717 42.66 10.10 11.50
CA PRO A 717 43.49 9.14 10.78
C PRO A 717 42.95 8.94 9.35
N PRO A 718 43.82 8.58 8.38
CA PRO A 718 43.40 8.35 7.00
C PRO A 718 42.29 7.28 6.94
N PRO A 719 41.38 7.33 5.94
CA PRO A 719 40.24 6.41 5.86
C PRO A 719 40.57 4.91 5.90
N SER A 720 41.79 4.53 5.49
CA SER A 720 42.33 3.17 5.58
C SER A 720 42.76 2.74 7.00
N ALA A 721 42.95 3.69 7.91
CA ALA A 721 43.29 3.46 9.31
C ALA A 721 42.09 3.66 10.26
N GLN A 722 40.91 3.98 9.74
CA GLN A 722 39.67 4.13 10.51
C GLN A 722 39.02 2.76 10.75
N PHE A 723 39.53 2.00 11.73
CA PHE A 723 38.96 0.72 12.13
C PHE A 723 38.86 0.59 13.66
N PRO A 724 37.75 0.03 14.19
CA PRO A 724 36.59 -0.51 13.48
C PRO A 724 35.65 0.60 12.94
N ARG A 725 35.05 0.37 11.76
CA ARG A 725 34.13 1.30 11.09
C ARG A 725 32.77 0.68 10.79
N LYS A 726 31.71 1.48 10.86
CA LYS A 726 30.34 1.11 10.50
C LYS A 726 29.71 2.19 9.64
N THR A 727 29.08 1.79 8.54
CA THR A 727 28.37 2.71 7.62
C THR A 727 26.87 2.59 7.87
N ILE A 728 26.19 3.71 8.09
CA ILE A 728 24.73 3.73 8.19
C ILE A 728 24.16 3.94 6.79
N THR A 729 23.78 2.85 6.13
CA THR A 729 23.17 2.85 4.80
C THR A 729 21.65 2.90 4.83
N ASN A 730 21.03 2.53 5.96
CA ASN A 730 19.59 2.27 6.07
C ASN A 730 18.80 3.42 6.71
N GLY A 731 19.29 4.66 6.63
CA GLY A 731 18.72 5.81 7.32
C GLY A 731 18.49 7.00 6.41
N ILE A 732 17.34 6.99 5.73
CA ILE A 732 16.85 8.15 4.99
C ILE A 732 15.72 8.75 5.81
N HIS A 733 16.00 9.85 6.50
CA HIS A 733 15.05 10.49 7.40
C HIS A 733 14.52 11.82 6.83
N CYS A 734 14.33 11.84 5.51
CA CYS A 734 13.78 12.96 4.76
C CYS A 734 12.78 12.46 3.71
N SER A 735 12.06 13.38 3.09
CA SER A 735 11.08 13.07 2.05
C SER A 735 11.73 12.47 0.79
N LEU A 736 10.94 11.77 0.00
CA LEU A 736 11.33 11.11 -1.23
C LEU A 736 11.97 12.08 -2.22
N GLU A 737 11.34 13.24 -2.43
CA GLU A 737 11.84 14.28 -3.33
C GLU A 737 13.20 14.82 -2.87
N ILE A 738 13.39 15.05 -1.57
CA ILE A 738 14.68 15.50 -1.00
C ILE A 738 15.73 14.40 -1.10
N ALA A 739 15.38 13.15 -0.78
CA ALA A 739 16.28 12.01 -0.89
C ALA A 739 16.72 11.76 -2.33
N MET A 740 15.86 12.03 -3.33
CA MET A 740 16.24 12.00 -4.74
C MET A 740 17.30 13.05 -5.08
N VAL A 741 17.15 14.28 -4.57
CA VAL A 741 18.16 15.33 -4.74
C VAL A 741 19.48 14.91 -4.09
N ILE A 742 19.45 14.46 -2.84
CA ILE A 742 20.65 13.97 -2.11
C ILE A 742 21.34 12.86 -2.92
N LYS A 743 20.59 11.88 -3.41
CA LYS A 743 21.10 10.78 -4.24
C LYS A 743 21.80 11.30 -5.50
N GLN A 744 21.16 12.21 -6.23
CA GLN A 744 21.69 12.77 -7.47
C GLN A 744 22.99 13.55 -7.21
N GLU A 745 23.06 14.36 -6.15
CA GLU A 745 24.27 15.10 -5.81
C GLU A 745 25.39 14.16 -5.31
N MET A 746 25.08 13.14 -4.49
CA MET A 746 26.06 12.13 -4.08
C MET A 746 26.64 11.38 -5.29
N LYS A 747 25.81 11.08 -6.30
CA LYS A 747 26.24 10.47 -7.56
C LYS A 747 27.17 11.40 -8.33
N ARG A 748 26.80 12.68 -8.47
CA ARG A 748 27.65 13.67 -9.13
C ARG A 748 29.00 13.83 -8.42
N ILE A 749 29.05 13.88 -7.10
CA ILE A 749 30.32 13.96 -6.33
C ILE A 749 31.19 12.72 -6.56
N LYS A 750 30.57 11.55 -6.73
CA LYS A 750 31.27 10.30 -7.04
C LYS A 750 31.86 10.31 -8.46
N GLU A 751 31.18 10.92 -9.42
CA GLU A 751 31.61 11.04 -10.83
C GLU A 751 32.62 12.19 -11.03
N ASN A 752 32.36 13.36 -10.44
CA ASN A 752 33.16 14.59 -10.51
C ASN A 752 33.99 14.75 -9.23
N ARG A 753 34.99 13.89 -9.08
CA ARG A 753 35.78 13.76 -7.85
C ARG A 753 36.52 15.06 -7.47
N PRO A 754 36.25 15.64 -6.27
CA PRO A 754 37.10 16.69 -5.70
C PRO A 754 38.48 16.11 -5.32
N SER A 755 39.55 16.89 -5.53
CA SER A 755 40.94 16.48 -5.23
C SER A 755 41.18 15.99 -3.80
N ASN A 756 40.33 16.42 -2.86
CA ASN A 756 40.50 16.20 -1.42
C ASN A 756 39.79 14.94 -0.89
N MET A 757 39.07 14.17 -1.73
CA MET A 757 38.32 12.98 -1.31
C MET A 757 39.01 11.64 -1.68
N CYS A 758 38.98 10.70 -0.73
CA CYS A 758 39.59 9.36 -0.84
C CYS A 758 38.66 8.37 -1.59
N PRO A 759 39.18 7.52 -2.51
CA PRO A 759 38.37 6.56 -3.29
C PRO A 759 37.64 5.53 -2.42
N ASP A 760 38.30 5.05 -1.36
CA ASP A 760 37.79 3.99 -0.49
C ASP A 760 36.52 4.40 0.27
N THR A 761 36.34 5.70 0.52
CA THR A 761 35.20 6.23 1.24
C THR A 761 33.97 6.41 0.33
N LEU A 762 34.18 6.77 -0.93
CA LEU A 762 33.11 6.91 -1.93
C LEU A 762 32.64 5.54 -2.48
N ALA A 763 33.50 4.52 -2.46
CA ALA A 763 33.14 3.15 -2.80
C ALA A 763 32.09 2.52 -1.87
N LEU A 764 31.89 3.09 -0.67
CA LEU A 764 30.85 2.68 0.27
C LEU A 764 29.43 3.02 -0.22
N PHE A 765 29.28 4.01 -1.09
CA PHE A 765 27.99 4.36 -1.67
C PHE A 765 27.63 3.41 -2.81
N ARG A 766 26.66 2.53 -2.52
CA ARG A 766 26.00 1.65 -3.48
C ARG A 766 24.64 2.23 -3.86
N GLU A 767 24.49 2.58 -5.14
CA GLU A 767 23.29 3.25 -5.64
C GLU A 767 22.04 2.37 -5.50
N ASP A 768 22.17 1.07 -5.76
CA ASP A 768 21.07 0.10 -5.67
C ASP A 768 20.58 -0.05 -4.23
N ALA A 769 21.50 -0.23 -3.28
CA ALA A 769 21.17 -0.33 -1.85
C ALA A 769 20.51 0.95 -1.33
N TYR A 770 20.98 2.13 -1.75
CA TYR A 770 20.34 3.40 -1.39
C TYR A 770 18.93 3.51 -1.97
N ARG A 771 18.73 3.07 -3.22
CA ARG A 771 17.42 3.07 -3.89
C ARG A 771 16.43 2.12 -3.21
N GLU A 772 16.88 0.95 -2.80
CA GLU A 772 16.06 0.01 -2.03
C GLU A 772 15.59 0.62 -0.70
N VAL A 773 16.49 1.27 0.04
CA VAL A 773 16.15 1.96 1.30
C VAL A 773 15.20 3.13 1.05
N MET A 774 15.41 3.90 -0.03
CA MET A 774 14.48 4.98 -0.43
C MET A 774 13.07 4.42 -0.67
N CYS A 775 12.93 3.37 -1.47
CA CYS A 775 11.63 2.76 -1.73
C CYS A 775 10.99 2.19 -0.46
N ALA A 776 11.79 1.77 0.53
CA ALA A 776 11.32 1.16 1.76
C ALA A 776 11.01 2.14 2.91
N GLN A 777 11.45 3.39 2.84
CA GLN A 777 11.34 4.37 3.95
C GLN A 777 10.88 5.78 3.53
N ALA A 778 11.06 6.18 2.28
CA ALA A 778 10.85 7.57 1.89
C ALA A 778 9.36 7.93 1.80
N LEU A 779 9.00 9.06 2.41
CA LEU A 779 7.64 9.60 2.43
C LEU A 779 7.50 10.75 1.43
N PRO A 780 6.32 10.98 0.83
CA PRO A 780 6.13 12.07 -0.11
C PRO A 780 6.36 13.44 0.55
N GLY A 781 6.94 14.39 -0.17
CA GLY A 781 7.23 15.75 0.28
C GLY A 781 7.13 16.75 -0.86
N VAL A 782 7.88 17.85 -0.75
CA VAL A 782 7.96 18.88 -1.80
C VAL A 782 9.41 19.29 -1.95
N CYS A 783 9.90 19.29 -3.19
CA CYS A 783 11.14 19.94 -3.55
C CYS A 783 10.89 20.83 -4.76
N GLU A 784 11.07 22.13 -4.60
CA GLU A 784 10.94 23.12 -5.67
C GLU A 784 12.28 23.82 -5.86
N THR A 785 12.62 24.10 -7.12
CA THR A 785 13.84 24.80 -7.48
C THR A 785 13.52 25.88 -8.49
N GLU A 786 13.75 27.13 -8.12
CA GLU A 786 13.55 28.29 -8.97
C GLU A 786 14.88 29.03 -9.20
N THR A 787 15.10 29.48 -10.42
CA THR A 787 16.35 30.12 -10.84
C THR A 787 16.07 31.46 -11.52
N ASN A 788 17.07 32.33 -11.58
CA ASN A 788 16.99 33.65 -12.23
C ASN A 788 16.01 34.64 -11.56
N LEU A 789 15.89 34.61 -10.23
CA LEU A 789 15.02 35.52 -9.48
C LEU A 789 15.77 36.77 -9.01
N THR A 790 15.08 37.90 -8.81
CA THR A 790 15.65 39.04 -8.07
C THR A 790 15.53 38.82 -6.56
N THR A 791 16.31 39.54 -5.74
CA THR A 791 16.19 39.48 -4.27
C THR A 791 14.75 39.71 -3.79
N GLU A 792 14.02 40.66 -4.40
CA GLU A 792 12.63 40.95 -4.05
C GLU A 792 11.67 39.83 -4.47
N GLN A 793 11.86 39.27 -5.67
CA GLN A 793 11.06 38.12 -6.12
C GLN A 793 11.26 36.90 -5.24
N MET A 794 12.51 36.62 -4.83
CA MET A 794 12.81 35.55 -3.88
C MET A 794 12.12 35.80 -2.53
N ALA A 795 12.20 37.02 -2.01
CA ALA A 795 11.56 37.37 -0.74
C ALA A 795 10.03 37.25 -0.81
N ASN A 796 9.42 37.72 -1.90
CA ASN A 796 7.97 37.60 -2.13
C ASN A 796 7.54 36.14 -2.24
N HIS A 797 8.31 35.31 -2.96
CA HIS A 797 8.05 33.87 -3.05
C HIS A 797 8.10 33.21 -1.67
N VAL A 798 9.13 33.50 -0.87
CA VAL A 798 9.24 32.97 0.50
C VAL A 798 8.06 33.43 1.36
N ALA A 799 7.68 34.71 1.29
CA ALA A 799 6.56 35.26 2.06
C ALA A 799 5.22 34.61 1.66
N GLU A 800 4.93 34.49 0.37
CA GLU A 800 3.72 33.83 -0.15
C GLU A 800 3.65 32.35 0.28
N ARG A 801 4.77 31.62 0.17
CA ARG A 801 4.83 30.22 0.61
C ARG A 801 4.66 30.08 2.12
N CYS A 802 5.32 30.92 2.92
CA CYS A 802 5.14 30.93 4.37
C CYS A 802 3.68 31.25 4.75
N HIS A 803 3.06 32.23 4.10
CA HIS A 803 1.66 32.57 4.32
C HIS A 803 0.74 31.36 4.05
N ASN A 804 0.91 30.70 2.91
CA ASN A 804 0.18 29.48 2.58
C ASN A 804 0.40 28.38 3.64
N LEU A 805 1.64 28.13 4.04
CA LEU A 805 1.98 27.15 5.08
C LEU A 805 1.31 27.49 6.42
N PHE A 806 1.30 28.75 6.84
CA PHE A 806 0.62 29.15 8.07
C PHE A 806 -0.90 28.96 7.99
N GLN A 807 -1.51 29.19 6.83
CA GLN A 807 -2.93 28.84 6.61
C GLN A 807 -3.19 27.33 6.76
N TYR A 808 -2.24 26.49 6.36
CA TYR A 808 -2.30 25.03 6.56
C TYR A 808 -1.99 24.58 8.00
N GLY A 809 -1.65 25.50 8.91
CA GLY A 809 -1.43 25.22 10.33
C GLY A 809 0.02 24.87 10.69
N TYR A 810 0.99 25.13 9.80
CA TYR A 810 2.41 25.09 10.13
C TYR A 810 2.78 26.22 11.09
N LEU A 811 3.80 26.02 11.91
CA LEU A 811 4.26 27.01 12.87
C LEU A 811 5.57 27.66 12.40
N PRO A 812 5.87 28.90 12.80
CA PRO A 812 7.14 29.55 12.41
C PRO A 812 8.38 28.74 12.82
N LYS A 813 8.32 28.05 13.97
CA LYS A 813 9.36 27.12 14.44
C LYS A 813 9.67 25.98 13.47
N ASP A 814 8.78 25.63 12.54
CA ASP A 814 8.98 24.54 11.58
C ASP A 814 9.86 24.96 10.38
N ILE A 815 10.14 26.27 10.24
CA ILE A 815 10.76 26.88 9.07
C ILE A 815 12.18 27.36 9.38
N ALA A 816 13.11 27.07 8.47
CA ALA A 816 14.42 27.71 8.40
C ALA A 816 14.66 28.32 7.01
N ILE A 817 15.19 29.53 6.99
CA ILE A 817 15.66 30.22 5.80
C ILE A 817 17.19 30.26 5.90
N LEU A 818 17.85 29.59 4.97
CA LEU A 818 19.29 29.39 4.98
C LEU A 818 19.93 30.16 3.83
N CYS A 819 20.87 31.04 4.16
CA CYS A 819 21.69 31.77 3.19
C CYS A 819 23.01 31.03 2.96
N ARG A 820 23.61 31.18 1.77
CA ARG A 820 24.93 30.61 1.48
C ARG A 820 26.00 31.12 2.46
N SER A 821 26.16 32.44 2.56
CA SER A 821 27.14 33.07 3.45
C SER A 821 26.46 33.88 4.57
N GLY A 822 27.21 34.19 5.63
CA GLY A 822 26.75 35.08 6.69
C GLY A 822 26.59 36.53 6.24
N GLU A 823 27.31 36.94 5.20
CA GLU A 823 27.25 38.30 4.62
C GLU A 823 25.95 38.51 3.84
N ASP A 824 25.49 37.48 3.14
CA ASP A 824 24.24 37.50 2.36
C ASP A 824 22.99 37.67 3.26
N ARG A 825 23.07 37.24 4.52
CA ARG A 825 21.96 37.29 5.47
C ARG A 825 21.39 38.71 5.60
N GLY A 826 22.25 39.69 5.86
CA GLY A 826 21.80 41.07 6.11
C GLY A 826 21.13 41.74 4.91
N ARG A 827 21.41 41.22 3.70
CA ARG A 827 20.75 41.64 2.45
C ARG A 827 19.36 41.02 2.33
N TYR A 828 19.25 39.71 2.52
CA TYR A 828 17.96 39.01 2.43
C TYR A 828 17.01 39.34 3.59
N GLU A 829 17.53 39.57 4.80
CA GLU A 829 16.74 39.88 6.00
C GLU A 829 15.86 41.12 5.80
N ARG A 830 16.42 42.19 5.21
CA ARG A 830 15.66 43.41 4.90
C ARG A 830 14.56 43.19 3.86
N ALA A 831 14.85 42.42 2.81
CA ALA A 831 13.87 42.11 1.76
C ALA A 831 12.75 41.21 2.30
N LEU A 832 13.09 40.22 3.13
CA LEU A 832 12.14 39.29 3.75
C LEU A 832 11.22 39.99 4.74
N LEU A 833 11.73 40.87 5.60
CA LEU A 833 10.89 41.64 6.53
C LEU A 833 9.85 42.47 5.76
N LYS A 834 10.29 43.19 4.72
CA LYS A 834 9.40 43.99 3.86
C LYS A 834 8.34 43.13 3.18
N ALA A 835 8.73 41.97 2.65
CA ALA A 835 7.79 41.06 1.97
C ALA A 835 6.77 40.44 2.94
N MET A 836 7.23 40.03 4.14
CA MET A 836 6.37 39.43 5.17
C MET A 836 5.32 40.44 5.69
N GLU A 837 5.72 41.69 5.94
CA GLU A 837 4.81 42.78 6.35
C GLU A 837 3.70 43.03 5.31
N LEU A 838 4.03 42.97 4.01
CA LEU A 838 3.06 43.21 2.93
C LEU A 838 2.02 42.08 2.80
N THR A 839 2.37 40.86 3.20
CA THR A 839 1.48 39.69 3.20
C THR A 839 0.66 39.49 4.49
N GLU A 840 0.91 40.30 5.54
CA GLU A 840 0.18 40.23 6.82
C GLU A 840 -1.20 40.92 6.74
N THR A 841 -2.15 40.29 6.04
CA THR A 841 -3.58 40.53 6.26
C THR A 841 -4.11 39.51 7.27
N HIS A 842 -4.32 39.97 8.52
CA HIS A 842 -4.99 39.31 9.64
C HIS A 842 -4.14 38.44 10.61
N GLY A 843 -3.63 39.09 11.67
CA GLY A 843 -3.70 38.55 13.03
C GLY A 843 -2.52 37.77 13.59
N VAL A 844 -1.39 37.64 12.88
CA VAL A 844 -0.16 37.09 13.44
C VAL A 844 0.75 38.27 13.83
N THR A 845 1.13 38.34 15.11
CA THR A 845 2.17 39.25 15.63
C THR A 845 3.43 39.14 14.79
N GLY A 846 3.98 40.29 14.38
CA GLY A 846 5.04 40.42 13.37
C GLY A 846 6.11 39.33 13.39
N VAL A 847 6.41 38.80 12.20
CA VAL A 847 7.39 37.73 12.01
C VAL A 847 8.78 38.16 12.51
N VAL A 848 9.25 37.55 13.60
CA VAL A 848 10.61 37.74 14.12
C VAL A 848 11.54 36.66 13.55
N PHE A 849 12.71 37.09 13.07
CA PHE A 849 13.78 36.19 12.65
C PHE A 849 14.77 35.94 13.78
N SER A 850 15.06 34.67 14.05
CA SER A 850 15.99 34.22 15.07
C SER A 850 17.26 33.61 14.45
N ARG A 851 18.36 33.60 15.22
CA ARG A 851 19.63 32.96 14.80
C ARG A 851 19.61 31.44 15.03
N ALA A 852 20.60 30.72 14.50
CA ALA A 852 20.76 29.28 14.74
C ALA A 852 20.95 28.91 16.24
N SER A 853 21.34 29.85 17.11
CA SER A 853 21.33 29.63 18.57
C SER A 853 19.93 29.56 19.18
N GLY A 854 18.92 30.09 18.50
CA GLY A 854 17.50 30.09 18.90
C GLY A 854 16.70 28.93 18.32
N VAL A 855 17.33 27.83 17.89
CA VAL A 855 16.69 26.72 17.16
C VAL A 855 15.62 25.96 17.94
N LEU A 856 15.50 26.18 19.25
CA LEU A 856 14.41 25.62 20.05
C LEU A 856 13.29 26.64 20.33
N GLY A 857 13.44 27.87 19.83
CA GLY A 857 12.45 28.94 19.92
C GLY A 857 11.25 28.76 18.98
N SER A 858 10.28 29.66 19.13
CA SER A 858 9.02 29.68 18.37
C SER A 858 9.14 30.27 16.96
N ASP A 859 10.29 30.88 16.64
CA ASP A 859 10.43 31.84 15.56
C ASP A 859 11.06 31.21 14.29
N ILE A 860 10.97 31.93 13.16
CA ILE A 860 11.64 31.50 11.92
C ILE A 860 13.15 31.70 12.08
N ILE A 861 13.93 30.70 11.69
CA ILE A 861 15.40 30.84 11.70
C ILE A 861 15.85 31.46 10.39
N LEU A 862 16.68 32.49 10.46
CA LEU A 862 17.40 33.05 9.32
C LEU A 862 18.90 33.06 9.61
N ASP A 863 19.65 32.18 8.97
CA ASP A 863 21.10 32.08 9.18
C ASP A 863 21.84 31.49 7.98
N SER A 864 23.17 31.41 8.05
CA SER A 864 23.98 30.75 7.02
C SER A 864 23.95 29.23 7.16
N VAL A 865 24.12 28.51 6.04
CA VAL A 865 24.21 27.03 6.02
C VAL A 865 25.32 26.50 6.93
N GLN A 866 26.42 27.24 7.05
CA GLN A 866 27.55 26.84 7.89
C GLN A 866 27.20 26.94 9.39
N GLN A 867 26.49 27.98 9.81
CA GLN A 867 26.06 28.14 11.21
C GLN A 867 24.92 27.17 11.55
N PHE A 868 24.08 26.83 10.58
CA PHE A 868 23.02 25.83 10.72
C PHE A 868 23.50 24.37 10.58
N SER A 869 24.79 24.12 10.82
CA SER A 869 25.34 22.77 10.76
C SER A 869 24.85 21.89 11.92
N GLY A 870 24.69 20.58 11.66
CA GLY A 870 24.09 19.61 12.58
C GLY A 870 22.59 19.81 12.88
N LEU A 871 21.99 20.91 12.42
CA LEU A 871 20.61 21.30 12.73
C LEU A 871 19.67 21.00 11.55
N GLU A 872 18.39 20.85 11.85
CA GLU A 872 17.37 20.40 10.90
C GLU A 872 16.02 21.08 11.13
N ARG A 873 15.26 21.24 10.05
CA ARG A 873 13.87 21.74 10.08
C ARG A 873 12.96 20.98 9.13
N ASN A 874 11.66 21.05 9.43
CA ASN A 874 10.62 20.45 8.60
C ASN A 874 10.61 21.07 7.20
N ILE A 875 10.78 22.40 7.16
CA ILE A 875 10.73 23.23 5.96
C ILE A 875 12.00 24.08 5.88
N VAL A 876 12.69 24.00 4.75
CA VAL A 876 13.91 24.79 4.51
C VAL A 876 13.80 25.55 3.19
N PHE A 877 14.07 26.85 3.26
CA PHE A 877 14.30 27.71 2.10
C PHE A 877 15.80 27.95 1.96
N GLY A 878 16.42 27.47 0.89
CA GLY A 878 17.81 27.75 0.55
C GLY A 878 17.90 28.93 -0.39
N LEU A 879 18.54 30.02 0.05
CA LEU A 879 18.79 31.23 -0.72
C LEU A 879 20.26 31.27 -1.14
N SER A 880 20.51 31.33 -2.45
CA SER A 880 21.85 31.44 -2.99
C SER A 880 21.96 32.55 -4.05
N PRO A 881 22.99 33.42 -3.99
CA PRO A 881 23.39 34.18 -5.17
C PRO A 881 23.89 33.23 -6.28
N GLU A 882 23.88 33.70 -7.53
CA GLU A 882 24.01 32.85 -8.73
C GLU A 882 25.28 31.97 -8.80
N CYS A 883 25.13 30.84 -9.51
CA CYS A 883 25.94 29.63 -9.50
C CYS A 883 27.03 29.62 -10.60
N THR A 884 28.29 29.34 -10.26
CA THR A 884 29.21 28.66 -11.21
C THR A 884 29.03 27.15 -11.06
N LEU A 885 29.16 26.42 -12.18
CA LEU A 885 29.22 24.95 -12.28
C LEU A 885 30.41 24.31 -11.51
N SER A 886 31.09 25.07 -10.66
CA SER A 886 32.32 24.70 -9.97
C SER A 886 32.16 24.67 -8.43
N GLU A 887 30.98 25.02 -7.90
CA GLU A 887 30.71 25.09 -6.45
C GLU A 887 29.56 24.12 -6.03
N ASP A 888 29.65 22.88 -6.53
CA ASP A 888 28.56 21.87 -6.59
C ASP A 888 28.11 21.25 -5.25
N THR A 889 28.71 21.61 -4.11
CA THR A 889 28.42 20.95 -2.81
C THR A 889 27.29 21.60 -2.00
N HIS A 890 26.86 22.81 -2.34
CA HIS A 890 25.90 23.57 -1.52
C HIS A 890 24.47 23.01 -1.56
N LYS A 891 24.03 22.46 -2.70
CA LYS A 891 22.70 21.82 -2.82
C LYS A 891 22.53 20.66 -1.83
N LEU A 892 23.58 19.85 -1.71
CA LEU A 892 23.62 18.73 -0.75
C LEU A 892 23.52 19.23 0.70
N CYS A 893 24.19 20.34 1.01
CA CYS A 893 24.10 20.95 2.33
C CYS A 893 22.67 21.41 2.64
N PHE A 894 22.02 22.20 1.76
CA PHE A 894 20.63 22.62 1.97
C PHE A 894 19.67 21.43 2.11
N ALA A 895 19.77 20.46 1.20
CA ALA A 895 18.91 19.27 1.22
C ALA A 895 19.07 18.46 2.50
N SER A 896 20.28 18.35 3.05
CA SER A 896 20.53 17.64 4.30
C SER A 896 19.92 18.28 5.56
N ARG A 897 19.52 19.56 5.49
CA ARG A 897 18.86 20.29 6.60
C ARG A 897 17.34 20.19 6.57
N ALA A 898 16.78 19.73 5.45
CA ALA A 898 15.36 19.69 5.19
C ALA A 898 14.80 18.29 5.41
N ILE A 899 13.71 18.20 6.19
CA ILE A 899 13.05 16.92 6.43
C ILE A 899 11.99 16.64 5.35
N LYS A 900 11.17 17.63 4.98
CA LYS A 900 9.95 17.36 4.21
C LYS A 900 9.68 18.34 3.07
N HIS A 901 9.98 19.62 3.27
CA HIS A 901 9.91 20.63 2.21
C HIS A 901 11.26 21.29 2.02
N LEU A 902 11.71 21.34 0.76
CA LEU A 902 12.92 22.03 0.35
C LEU A 902 12.61 22.97 -0.82
N TYR A 903 12.78 24.26 -0.60
CA TYR A 903 12.67 25.28 -1.64
C TYR A 903 14.06 25.84 -1.91
N LEU A 904 14.56 25.69 -3.13
CA LEU A 904 15.86 26.23 -3.54
C LEU A 904 15.65 27.41 -4.48
N LEU A 905 16.06 28.60 -4.05
CA LEU A 905 15.91 29.84 -4.81
C LEU A 905 17.29 30.37 -5.20
N TYR A 906 17.49 30.65 -6.48
CA TYR A 906 18.74 31.19 -7.03
C TYR A 906 18.54 32.58 -7.65
N GLU A 907 19.40 33.52 -7.27
CA GLU A 907 19.37 34.89 -7.75
C GLU A 907 19.92 35.02 -9.19
N LYS A 908 19.41 35.98 -9.97
CA LYS A 908 19.87 36.33 -11.34
C LYS A 908 21.19 37.10 -11.33
N ARG A 909 22.10 36.82 -12.28
CA ARG A 909 23.33 37.62 -12.50
C ARG A 909 23.00 39.10 -12.72
N ALA A 910 23.66 39.97 -11.97
CA ALA A 910 23.88 41.33 -12.44
C ALA A 910 24.81 41.25 -13.64
N ALA A 911 24.34 41.63 -14.82
CA ALA A 911 25.20 41.86 -15.97
C ALA A 911 26.12 43.04 -15.61
N PHE A 912 27.40 42.76 -15.36
CA PHE A 912 28.44 43.77 -15.31
C PHE A 912 29.03 43.94 -16.70
#